data_AF-A0A812WCK3-F1
#
_entry.id   AF-A0A812WCK3-F1
#
_cell.length_a   1.000
_cell.length_b   1.000
_cell.length_c   1.000
_cell.angle_alpha   90.00
_cell.angle_beta   90.00
_cell.angle_gamma   90.00
#
_symmetry.space_group_name_H-M   'P 1'
#
loop_
_entity.id
_entity.type
_entity.pdbx_description
1 polymer ?
#
loop_
_entity_poly.entity_id
_entity_poly.type
_entity_poly.pdbx_seq_one_letter_code
_entity_poly.pdbx_strand_id
1 'polypeptide(L)'
;MLLLLCLLSLSTGKRGKGSHGPWFNGWCTRITDLKAQRTMTLILGSFQNTEPQWSEVYTAVLVAEADGEQHVEQVFSDPAQALMQNADVPSLELTHRYHGSNSWTLPLGRFQTNGSSSSFDFSFPSGFRLSAQLSGRILWNADKPLEGPEGWVQRLPSAMLPTHYFVETLASPTDYELNGLQGQGFAHQEMNYGKRFPSAFVWSQGIADGGTTQLVLTGGKFTISGLTTNQYILAFRSKHRQWTFRTIDGHGFRDEVDGCNGTFSLIARSRGRRLELMISAPLSSFSENIFVPTAKGFSRTPGSTETHTATAVVRLWEARQKRVAEYATFKQAALEFGGHYNCADPSTRAAPAPSQGSQEVAFVGFQEPKSRFRGGRSRSHSLGRGNLAVVARRSAAPAALWAGALAAALLLRAKFRQKQRTLQEGIADFYDASTGVWVEIWGDHLHHGYYEDNSWRSLKQHREAQVRMIEEVLSWADVSSDRAPQAILDVGCGVGGSSRYLQKKYGAKVTGITLSPKQQAQATALSKSQPDCTFQVADALKMPFADNSFDLVWSLESGEHMPEKAKFMSEMHRVCKPGGRIILVTWVHRNLEANEALTSKEVRLLKRISQAYHLPDWCSMDDYCHIATEKLGMSGIRSDDWSKFIAPFWSAVIQTALQPRGWWALARGGLETFRGALVMPLMNRGYRTGTVRFGLMTGCKVQGGDIAAASTAAASAPSALSVWKAKPKRLALCGALGQVVSSSTTKSSRLAALLAKVKTVWDFTRPHTLIGTVISITTVHLFAVAPLPSISWPAFAIQTLRALVPAMLVNVYITGLNQIYDVEIDRQNKPYLPIPSGRLSNGSAWLIVLGSLFGAEAVTCTYETAGVMALQFPLIASAILGTAYSVPPFRLKRFPFLAALSIIVVRGVVVNMGFYYYIGHALGVAGQVSTFRSAMAAAFFAAFGLVIALMK
;
A
#
# COMPACT_ATOMS: atom_id res chain seq x y z
N MET A 1 -0.31 0.71 -11.50
CA MET A 1 -0.57 0.99 -12.92
C MET A 1 -0.55 2.48 -13.20
N LEU A 2 -1.46 3.30 -12.64
CA LEU A 2 -1.41 4.77 -12.70
C LEU A 2 -0.08 5.37 -12.24
N LEU A 3 0.44 4.94 -11.08
CA LEU A 3 1.75 5.37 -10.59
C LEU A 3 2.89 5.02 -11.57
N LEU A 4 2.78 3.90 -12.28
CA LEU A 4 3.78 3.44 -13.26
C LEU A 4 3.69 4.25 -14.56
N LEU A 5 2.48 4.55 -15.03
CA LEU A 5 2.24 5.38 -16.22
C LEU A 5 2.66 6.84 -15.99
N CYS A 6 2.45 7.38 -14.79
CA CYS A 6 2.90 8.72 -14.46
C CYS A 6 4.42 8.81 -14.26
N LEU A 7 5.06 7.75 -13.75
CA LEU A 7 6.53 7.66 -13.69
C LEU A 7 7.16 7.57 -15.10
N LEU A 8 6.49 6.95 -16.06
CA LEU A 8 6.95 6.90 -17.45
C LEU A 8 6.89 8.27 -18.15
N SER A 9 5.87 9.09 -17.86
CA SER A 9 5.72 10.46 -18.38
C SER A 9 6.79 11.43 -17.86
N LEU A 10 7.28 11.23 -16.63
CA LEU A 10 8.37 12.01 -16.05
C LEU A 10 9.72 11.80 -16.77
N SER A 11 9.89 10.69 -17.51
CA SER A 11 11.12 10.40 -18.25
C SER A 11 11.20 11.10 -19.62
N THR A 12 10.10 11.63 -20.15
CA THR A 12 10.02 12.22 -21.50
C THR A 12 9.80 13.74 -21.52
N GLY A 13 9.54 14.38 -20.38
CA GLY A 13 9.28 15.82 -20.30
C GLY A 13 10.55 16.65 -20.11
N LYS A 14 11.05 17.30 -21.17
CA LYS A 14 11.99 18.42 -21.03
C LYS A 14 11.41 19.45 -20.06
N ARG A 15 12.11 19.74 -18.96
CA ARG A 15 11.81 20.87 -18.08
C ARG A 15 12.13 22.18 -18.81
N GLY A 16 11.13 22.74 -19.51
CA GLY A 16 11.13 24.16 -19.87
C GLY A 16 10.72 24.99 -18.66
N LYS A 17 11.57 25.96 -18.27
CA LYS A 17 11.20 27.04 -17.36
C LYS A 17 10.27 28.00 -18.10
N GLY A 18 9.13 28.36 -17.49
CA GLY A 18 8.32 29.53 -17.87
C GLY A 18 7.28 29.33 -18.97
N SER A 19 6.16 28.66 -18.66
CA SER A 19 4.82 28.91 -19.23
C SER A 19 3.87 27.85 -18.65
N HIS A 20 3.02 28.21 -17.69
CA HIS A 20 1.93 27.32 -17.28
C HIS A 20 0.94 27.24 -18.45
N GLY A 21 0.73 26.05 -19.02
CA GLY A 21 -0.30 25.83 -20.04
C GLY A 21 -1.71 26.13 -19.49
N PRO A 22 -2.76 26.06 -20.32
CA PRO A 22 -4.12 26.44 -19.94
C PRO A 22 -4.60 25.71 -18.68
N TRP A 23 -5.29 26.46 -17.80
CA TRP A 23 -5.74 26.00 -16.48
C TRP A 23 -7.11 26.57 -16.13
N PHE A 24 -7.94 25.81 -15.42
CA PHE A 24 -9.25 26.25 -14.97
C PHE A 24 -9.44 26.01 -13.46
N ASN A 25 -10.33 26.79 -12.86
CA ASN A 25 -10.82 26.60 -11.50
C ASN A 25 -12.30 26.99 -11.46
N GLY A 26 -13.14 26.25 -10.74
CA GLY A 26 -14.54 26.60 -10.58
C GLY A 26 -15.21 25.96 -9.38
N TRP A 27 -16.26 26.62 -8.90
CA TRP A 27 -17.13 26.19 -7.81
C TRP A 27 -18.50 25.80 -8.34
N CYS A 28 -19.07 24.73 -7.78
CA CYS A 28 -20.46 24.34 -7.99
C CYS A 28 -21.14 24.23 -6.63
N THR A 29 -22.22 24.99 -6.44
CA THR A 29 -23.07 24.88 -5.25
C THR A 29 -24.48 24.50 -5.67
N ARG A 30 -24.91 23.30 -5.29
CA ARG A 30 -26.27 22.80 -5.54
C ARG A 30 -27.06 22.77 -4.25
N ILE A 31 -28.14 23.53 -4.20
CA ILE A 31 -29.12 23.60 -3.12
C ILE A 31 -30.32 22.72 -3.47
N THR A 32 -30.72 21.86 -2.54
CA THR A 32 -31.91 21.03 -2.64
C THR A 32 -32.88 21.38 -1.51
N ASP A 33 -34.04 21.95 -1.87
CA ASP A 33 -35.15 22.16 -0.95
C ASP A 33 -36.14 21.00 -1.10
N LEU A 34 -36.04 20.05 -0.16
CA LEU A 34 -36.87 18.85 -0.16
C LEU A 34 -38.34 19.15 0.13
N LYS A 35 -38.66 20.26 0.81
CA LYS A 35 -40.05 20.62 1.16
C LYS A 35 -40.73 21.31 0.00
N ALA A 36 -40.05 22.29 -0.60
CA ALA A 36 -40.54 23.01 -1.76
C ALA A 36 -40.39 22.21 -3.07
N GLN A 37 -39.76 21.04 -3.04
CA GLN A 37 -39.42 20.24 -4.24
C GLN A 37 -38.63 21.05 -5.28
N ARG A 38 -37.74 21.93 -4.81
CA ARG A 38 -36.98 22.89 -5.63
C ARG A 38 -35.50 22.57 -5.62
N THR A 39 -34.81 22.80 -6.73
CA THR A 39 -33.35 22.66 -6.83
C THR A 39 -32.73 23.88 -7.50
N MET A 40 -31.61 24.35 -6.97
CA MET A 40 -30.87 25.50 -7.50
C MET A 40 -29.38 25.15 -7.57
N THR A 41 -28.74 25.35 -8.71
CA THR A 41 -27.30 25.18 -8.90
C THR A 41 -26.69 26.52 -9.33
N LEU A 42 -25.70 26.99 -8.58
CA LEU A 42 -24.82 28.09 -8.98
C LEU A 42 -23.45 27.53 -9.37
N ILE A 43 -22.99 27.85 -10.57
CA ILE A 43 -21.68 27.48 -11.09
C ILE A 43 -20.87 28.75 -11.32
N LEU A 44 -19.64 28.76 -10.79
CA LEU A 44 -18.66 29.81 -10.99
C LEU A 44 -17.41 29.16 -11.59
N GLY A 45 -16.85 29.72 -12.64
CA GLY A 45 -15.67 29.17 -13.30
C GLY A 45 -14.75 30.26 -13.82
N SER A 46 -13.46 29.99 -13.82
CA SER A 46 -12.46 30.77 -14.52
C SER A 46 -11.57 29.85 -15.34
N PHE A 47 -11.23 30.30 -16.53
CA PHE A 47 -10.28 29.65 -17.42
C PHE A 47 -9.18 30.64 -17.76
N GLN A 48 -7.94 30.28 -17.44
CA GLN A 48 -6.75 31.04 -17.74
C GLN A 48 -6.01 30.39 -18.90
N ASN A 49 -5.82 31.16 -19.97
CA ASN A 49 -5.06 30.74 -21.15
C ASN A 49 -3.63 31.32 -21.10
N THR A 50 -2.72 30.79 -21.93
CA THR A 50 -1.34 31.29 -22.03
C THR A 50 -1.25 32.72 -22.53
N GLU A 51 -2.26 33.16 -23.26
CA GLU A 51 -2.43 34.53 -23.75
C GLU A 51 -3.59 35.17 -22.95
N PRO A 52 -3.33 36.20 -22.13
CA PRO A 52 -4.31 36.78 -21.20
C PRO A 52 -5.63 37.20 -21.85
N GLN A 53 -5.61 37.67 -23.10
CA GLN A 53 -6.80 38.09 -23.84
C GLN A 53 -7.80 36.96 -24.16
N TRP A 54 -7.41 35.70 -23.95
CA TRP A 54 -8.29 34.53 -24.14
C TRP A 54 -8.67 33.85 -22.82
N SER A 55 -8.53 34.56 -21.69
CA SER A 55 -9.03 34.10 -20.41
C SER A 55 -10.52 34.44 -20.28
N GLU A 56 -11.27 33.62 -19.55
CA GLU A 56 -12.72 33.74 -19.44
C GLU A 56 -13.16 33.55 -17.99
N VAL A 57 -14.18 34.29 -17.58
CA VAL A 57 -14.91 34.05 -16.33
C VAL A 57 -16.34 33.69 -16.66
N TYR A 58 -16.82 32.60 -16.08
CA TYR A 58 -18.09 31.98 -16.39
C TYR A 58 -18.93 31.91 -15.12
N THR A 59 -20.19 32.33 -15.21
CA THR A 59 -21.18 32.18 -14.14
C THR A 59 -22.45 31.60 -14.73
N ALA A 60 -23.00 30.57 -14.11
CA ALA A 60 -24.28 30.01 -14.51
C ALA A 60 -25.17 29.74 -13.32
N VAL A 61 -26.46 29.91 -13.54
CA VAL A 61 -27.51 29.54 -12.60
C VAL A 61 -28.50 28.61 -13.28
N LEU A 62 -28.88 27.56 -12.55
CA LEU A 62 -29.90 26.60 -12.95
C LEU A 62 -30.87 26.48 -11.80
N VAL A 63 -32.14 26.80 -12.03
CA VAL A 63 -33.21 26.65 -11.04
C VAL A 63 -34.32 25.84 -11.64
N ALA A 64 -34.88 24.96 -10.82
CA ALA A 64 -36.10 24.25 -11.15
C ALA A 64 -37.05 24.23 -9.97
N GLU A 65 -38.30 24.51 -10.29
CA GLU A 65 -39.43 24.55 -9.39
C GLU A 65 -40.19 23.22 -9.38
N ALA A 66 -41.09 23.05 -8.42
CA ALA A 66 -41.85 21.81 -8.22
C ALA A 66 -42.78 21.45 -9.39
N ASP A 67 -43.22 22.44 -10.15
CA ASP A 67 -44.08 22.30 -11.33
C ASP A 67 -43.29 21.90 -12.60
N GLY A 68 -41.96 21.80 -12.50
CA GLY A 68 -41.07 21.50 -13.61
C GLY A 68 -40.66 22.73 -14.43
N GLU A 69 -41.06 23.94 -14.04
CA GLU A 69 -40.53 25.18 -14.61
C GLU A 69 -39.02 25.24 -14.35
N GLN A 70 -38.25 25.53 -15.40
CA GLN A 70 -36.81 25.64 -15.34
C GLN A 70 -36.35 27.02 -15.80
N HIS A 71 -35.37 27.55 -15.08
CA HIS A 71 -34.63 28.74 -15.46
C HIS A 71 -33.15 28.41 -15.55
N VAL A 72 -32.55 28.65 -16.72
CA VAL A 72 -31.12 28.46 -16.94
C VAL A 72 -30.56 29.73 -17.56
N GLU A 73 -29.59 30.35 -16.90
CA GLU A 73 -28.89 31.52 -17.41
C GLU A 73 -27.39 31.35 -17.24
N GLN A 74 -26.64 31.74 -18.28
CA GLN A 74 -25.21 31.54 -18.38
C GLN A 74 -24.56 32.82 -18.90
N VAL A 75 -23.58 33.34 -18.18
CA VAL A 75 -22.93 34.62 -18.48
C VAL A 75 -21.42 34.44 -18.49
N PHE A 76 -20.79 34.92 -19.56
CA PHE A 76 -19.35 35.12 -19.63
C PHE A 76 -19.03 36.57 -19.32
N SER A 77 -18.05 36.80 -18.47
CA SER A 77 -17.58 38.13 -18.08
C SER A 77 -16.11 38.30 -18.42
N ASP A 78 -15.71 39.55 -18.69
CA ASP A 78 -14.31 39.92 -18.88
C ASP A 78 -13.53 39.64 -17.58
N PRO A 79 -12.43 38.86 -17.63
CA PRO A 79 -11.56 38.63 -16.48
C PRO A 79 -11.07 39.91 -15.81
N ALA A 80 -10.90 41.02 -16.53
CA ALA A 80 -10.47 42.29 -15.96
C ALA A 80 -11.49 42.90 -14.99
N GLN A 81 -12.76 42.51 -15.09
CA GLN A 81 -13.84 42.95 -14.20
C GLN A 81 -14.06 42.01 -13.01
N ALA A 82 -13.39 40.86 -12.99
CA ALA A 82 -13.48 39.88 -11.91
C ALA A 82 -12.35 40.09 -10.90
N LEU A 83 -12.70 40.38 -9.65
CA LEU A 83 -11.76 40.40 -8.53
C LEU A 83 -11.83 39.05 -7.80
N MET A 84 -10.80 38.24 -7.99
CA MET A 84 -10.69 36.94 -7.33
C MET A 84 -9.52 36.97 -6.32
N GLN A 85 -9.85 37.04 -5.04
CA GLN A 85 -8.83 36.94 -3.99
C GLN A 85 -8.52 35.47 -3.70
N ASN A 86 -7.23 35.13 -3.71
CA ASN A 86 -6.68 33.76 -3.65
C ASN A 86 -6.87 32.90 -4.92
N ALA A 87 -7.22 33.50 -6.08
CA ALA A 87 -7.23 32.78 -7.36
C ALA A 87 -5.85 32.63 -8.03
N ASP A 88 -4.89 33.51 -7.71
CA ASP A 88 -3.49 33.36 -8.13
C ASP A 88 -2.77 32.33 -7.26
N VAL A 89 -2.90 31.04 -7.60
CA VAL A 89 -2.02 30.00 -7.05
C VAL A 89 -1.58 29.01 -8.13
N PRO A 90 -0.62 29.37 -9.00
CA PRO A 90 0.12 28.41 -9.81
C PRO A 90 1.15 27.62 -8.98
N SER A 91 0.95 27.49 -7.65
CA SER A 91 1.85 26.72 -6.80
C SER A 91 1.38 25.27 -6.68
N LEU A 92 2.28 24.34 -6.98
CA LEU A 92 2.16 22.89 -6.88
C LEU A 92 1.84 22.36 -5.45
N GLU A 93 1.47 23.23 -4.50
CA GLU A 93 1.31 22.94 -3.06
C GLU A 93 -0.15 22.95 -2.56
N LEU A 94 -1.12 22.70 -3.44
CA LEU A 94 -2.56 22.70 -3.11
C LEU A 94 -3.02 21.58 -2.16
N THR A 95 -2.13 20.75 -1.63
CA THR A 95 -2.49 19.52 -0.91
C THR A 95 -2.82 19.74 0.57
N HIS A 96 -2.61 20.96 1.10
CA HIS A 96 -2.80 21.28 2.53
C HIS A 96 -3.42 22.65 2.86
N ARG A 97 -3.54 23.58 1.89
CA ARG A 97 -3.87 25.00 2.17
C ARG A 97 -5.26 25.49 1.75
N TYR A 98 -6.16 24.63 1.29
CA TYR A 98 -7.52 25.08 0.91
C TYR A 98 -8.46 25.37 2.11
N HIS A 99 -7.98 25.23 3.35
CA HIS A 99 -8.66 25.68 4.58
C HIS A 99 -8.57 27.22 4.77
N GLY A 100 -8.58 27.99 3.68
CA GLY A 100 -8.47 29.45 3.68
C GLY A 100 -9.74 30.11 3.15
N SER A 101 -9.93 31.38 3.51
CA SER A 101 -11.01 32.20 2.97
C SER A 101 -10.85 32.38 1.46
N ASN A 102 -11.84 31.97 0.67
CA ASN A 102 -11.94 32.22 -0.77
C ASN A 102 -13.06 33.22 -1.03
N SER A 103 -12.81 34.19 -1.91
CA SER A 103 -13.81 35.18 -2.27
C SER A 103 -13.71 35.48 -3.77
N TRP A 104 -14.83 35.34 -4.46
CA TRP A 104 -15.00 35.68 -5.86
C TRP A 104 -15.96 36.87 -5.94
N THR A 105 -15.50 38.00 -6.45
CA THR A 105 -16.34 39.18 -6.74
C THR A 105 -16.39 39.36 -8.25
N LEU A 106 -17.57 39.18 -8.81
CA LEU A 106 -17.89 39.28 -10.23
C LEU A 106 -18.87 40.44 -10.45
N PRO A 107 -19.00 40.96 -11.69
CA PRO A 107 -19.98 42.01 -11.99
C PRO A 107 -21.41 41.66 -11.58
N LEU A 108 -21.76 40.37 -11.66
CA LEU A 108 -23.08 39.84 -11.32
C LEU A 108 -23.31 39.66 -9.82
N GLY A 109 -22.25 39.61 -9.00
CA GLY A 109 -22.40 39.20 -7.61
C GLY A 109 -21.14 38.71 -6.94
N ARG A 110 -21.30 38.16 -5.75
CA ARG A 110 -20.17 37.74 -4.90
C ARG A 110 -20.42 36.37 -4.30
N PHE A 111 -19.35 35.58 -4.22
CA PHE A 111 -19.27 34.32 -3.51
C PHE A 111 -18.14 34.36 -2.48
N GLN A 112 -18.37 33.83 -1.29
CA GLN A 112 -17.37 33.74 -0.22
C GLN A 112 -17.47 32.42 0.54
N THR A 113 -16.34 31.87 0.96
CA THR A 113 -16.27 30.72 1.88
C THR A 113 -15.04 30.81 2.76
N ASN A 114 -15.15 30.43 4.03
CA ASN A 114 -14.05 30.50 5.01
C ASN A 114 -13.70 29.14 5.64
N GLY A 115 -14.25 28.05 5.09
CA GLY A 115 -14.04 26.70 5.62
C GLY A 115 -14.99 26.30 6.76
N SER A 116 -15.85 27.20 7.27
CA SER A 116 -16.90 26.90 8.25
C SER A 116 -18.29 27.32 7.79
N SER A 117 -18.37 28.40 7.00
CA SER A 117 -19.56 28.87 6.31
C SER A 117 -19.22 29.29 4.87
N SER A 118 -20.25 29.32 4.03
CA SER A 118 -20.18 29.84 2.67
C SER A 118 -21.40 30.71 2.39
N SER A 119 -21.27 31.72 1.53
CA SER A 119 -22.38 32.56 1.10
C SER A 119 -22.19 33.05 -0.32
N PHE A 120 -23.30 33.37 -0.97
CA PHE A 120 -23.28 34.06 -2.26
C PHE A 120 -24.54 34.89 -2.48
N ASP A 121 -24.43 35.92 -3.32
CA ASP A 121 -25.52 36.76 -3.81
C ASP A 121 -25.21 37.17 -5.24
N PHE A 122 -26.05 36.74 -6.19
CA PHE A 122 -25.89 36.96 -7.62
C PHE A 122 -27.19 37.46 -8.25
N SER A 123 -27.07 38.51 -9.06
CA SER A 123 -28.12 39.09 -9.88
C SER A 123 -27.73 38.99 -11.35
N PHE A 124 -28.57 38.35 -12.15
CA PHE A 124 -28.33 38.06 -13.55
C PHE A 124 -29.03 39.08 -14.48
N PRO A 125 -28.53 39.27 -15.71
CA PRO A 125 -29.09 40.21 -16.68
C PRO A 125 -30.59 40.06 -16.96
N SER A 126 -31.15 38.85 -16.86
CA SER A 126 -32.60 38.64 -17.02
C SER A 126 -33.47 39.25 -15.90
N GLY A 127 -32.84 39.78 -14.84
CA GLY A 127 -33.52 40.20 -13.61
C GLY A 127 -33.61 39.09 -12.56
N PHE A 128 -33.12 37.89 -12.87
CA PHE A 128 -33.08 36.76 -11.95
C PHE A 128 -32.05 36.97 -10.84
N ARG A 129 -32.42 36.68 -9.58
CA ARG A 129 -31.55 36.82 -8.41
C ARG A 129 -31.57 35.56 -7.54
N LEU A 130 -30.39 35.12 -7.14
CA LEU A 130 -30.20 34.01 -6.22
C LEU A 130 -29.15 34.37 -5.17
N SER A 131 -29.52 34.27 -3.90
CA SER A 131 -28.59 34.36 -2.77
C SER A 131 -28.75 33.19 -1.81
N ALA A 132 -27.68 32.82 -1.12
CA ALA A 132 -27.71 31.76 -0.14
C ALA A 132 -26.65 31.91 0.95
N GLN A 133 -26.97 31.42 2.15
CA GLN A 133 -26.09 31.35 3.31
C GLN A 133 -26.03 29.91 3.82
N LEU A 134 -24.86 29.28 3.70
CA LEU A 134 -24.59 27.93 4.13
C LEU A 134 -23.94 27.97 5.53
N SER A 135 -24.46 27.16 6.45
CA SER A 135 -23.90 26.96 7.79
C SER A 135 -23.83 25.48 8.14
N GLY A 136 -23.10 25.10 9.19
CA GLY A 136 -23.01 23.71 9.63
C GLY A 136 -22.35 22.79 8.59
N ARG A 137 -21.07 23.05 8.27
CA ARG A 137 -20.28 22.28 7.30
C ARG A 137 -20.31 20.76 7.56
N ILE A 138 -20.66 19.96 6.54
CA ILE A 138 -20.62 18.49 6.58
C ILE A 138 -19.46 17.97 5.72
N LEU A 139 -18.39 17.52 6.38
CA LEU A 139 -17.15 17.10 5.73
C LEU A 139 -17.30 15.82 4.90
N TRP A 140 -16.46 15.69 3.87
CA TRP A 140 -16.31 14.45 3.09
C TRP A 140 -16.06 13.22 3.99
N ASN A 141 -15.21 13.37 5.00
CA ASN A 141 -14.93 12.36 6.01
C ASN A 141 -14.78 13.02 7.39
N ALA A 142 -15.76 12.80 8.27
CA ALA A 142 -15.76 13.37 9.62
C ALA A 142 -14.56 12.89 10.47
N ASP A 143 -14.13 11.63 10.31
CA ASP A 143 -13.00 11.07 11.06
C ASP A 143 -11.64 11.60 10.56
N LYS A 144 -11.60 12.12 9.34
CA LYS A 144 -10.39 12.63 8.69
C LYS A 144 -10.73 13.91 7.92
N PRO A 145 -10.82 15.06 8.61
CA PRO A 145 -11.20 16.33 7.99
C PRO A 145 -10.32 16.78 6.81
N LEU A 146 -9.07 16.29 6.76
CA LEU A 146 -8.11 16.57 5.69
C LEU A 146 -8.18 15.58 4.51
N GLU A 147 -9.00 14.53 4.61
CA GLU A 147 -9.19 13.55 3.52
C GLU A 147 -10.29 14.06 2.59
N GLY A 148 -9.91 14.44 1.36
CA GLY A 148 -10.83 14.81 0.30
C GLY A 148 -11.28 13.60 -0.54
N PRO A 149 -12.11 13.86 -1.58
CA PRO A 149 -12.62 12.82 -2.47
C PRO A 149 -11.52 12.01 -3.16
N GLU A 150 -10.38 12.62 -3.48
CA GLU A 150 -9.26 11.99 -4.18
C GLU A 150 -8.32 11.17 -3.28
N GLY A 151 -8.52 11.18 -1.96
CA GLY A 151 -7.74 10.37 -1.03
C GLY A 151 -6.24 10.66 -1.07
N TRP A 152 -5.42 9.63 -1.32
CA TRP A 152 -3.96 9.78 -1.31
C TRP A 152 -3.42 10.47 -2.57
N VAL A 153 -4.17 10.45 -3.67
CA VAL A 153 -3.75 11.05 -4.94
C VAL A 153 -3.78 12.58 -4.89
N GLN A 154 -4.59 13.15 -3.99
CA GLN A 154 -4.59 14.58 -3.67
C GLN A 154 -3.21 15.10 -3.22
N ARG A 155 -2.27 14.22 -2.84
CA ARG A 155 -0.91 14.56 -2.40
C ARG A 155 0.14 14.50 -3.52
N LEU A 156 -0.26 14.04 -4.71
CA LEU A 156 0.64 14.02 -5.86
C LEU A 156 0.73 15.42 -6.48
N PRO A 157 1.86 15.75 -7.15
CA PRO A 157 1.98 16.98 -7.93
C PRO A 157 0.77 17.19 -8.88
N SER A 158 0.18 18.38 -8.84
CA SER A 158 -0.99 18.75 -9.67
C SER A 158 -0.76 18.58 -11.19
N ALA A 159 0.49 18.55 -11.63
CA ALA A 159 0.85 18.24 -13.02
C ALA A 159 0.49 16.81 -13.47
N MET A 160 0.18 15.89 -12.54
CA MET A 160 -0.03 14.46 -12.83
C MET A 160 -1.47 14.10 -13.18
N LEU A 161 -2.45 14.91 -12.77
CA LEU A 161 -3.87 14.70 -13.11
C LEU A 161 -4.39 15.85 -13.99
N PRO A 162 -5.26 15.56 -14.97
CA PRO A 162 -5.84 16.60 -15.81
C PRO A 162 -6.91 17.43 -15.08
N THR A 163 -7.51 16.88 -14.03
CA THR A 163 -8.66 17.43 -13.30
C THR A 163 -8.56 16.99 -11.86
N HIS A 164 -8.92 17.89 -10.94
CA HIS A 164 -8.98 17.66 -9.51
C HIS A 164 -10.36 18.01 -8.96
N TYR A 165 -10.77 17.26 -7.93
CA TYR A 165 -12.05 17.40 -7.24
C TYR A 165 -11.85 17.70 -5.76
N PHE A 166 -12.61 18.65 -5.23
CA PHE A 166 -12.67 18.99 -3.81
C PHE A 166 -14.12 19.17 -3.37
N VAL A 167 -14.48 18.62 -2.21
CA VAL A 167 -15.84 18.75 -1.65
C VAL A 167 -15.74 19.57 -0.37
N GLU A 168 -16.33 20.76 -0.37
CA GLU A 168 -16.36 21.66 0.79
C GLU A 168 -17.39 21.18 1.81
N THR A 169 -18.60 20.88 1.36
CA THR A 169 -19.67 20.29 2.17
C THR A 169 -20.55 19.34 1.38
N LEU A 170 -20.98 18.25 2.01
CA LEU A 170 -21.86 17.23 1.41
C LEU A 170 -23.36 17.63 1.45
N ALA A 171 -23.79 18.36 2.47
CA ALA A 171 -25.20 18.68 2.72
C ALA A 171 -25.40 19.74 3.83
N SER A 172 -24.75 20.89 3.73
CA SER A 172 -24.91 21.95 4.74
C SER A 172 -26.33 22.55 4.73
N PRO A 173 -26.97 22.74 5.89
CA PRO A 173 -28.16 23.57 5.99
C PRO A 173 -27.94 24.94 5.34
N THR A 174 -28.92 25.37 4.55
CA THR A 174 -28.80 26.58 3.72
C THR A 174 -30.12 27.35 3.73
N ASP A 175 -30.04 28.61 4.12
CA ASP A 175 -31.10 29.58 3.87
C ASP A 175 -30.83 30.22 2.50
N TYR A 176 -31.85 30.37 1.66
CA TYR A 176 -31.71 30.96 0.34
C TYR A 176 -32.83 31.97 0.04
N GLU A 177 -32.53 32.91 -0.85
CA GLU A 177 -33.50 33.81 -1.46
C GLU A 177 -33.42 33.67 -2.98
N LEU A 178 -34.57 33.45 -3.61
CA LEU A 178 -34.75 33.27 -5.03
C LEU A 178 -35.80 34.26 -5.54
N ASN A 179 -35.39 35.29 -6.30
CA ASN A 179 -36.29 36.34 -6.78
C ASN A 179 -37.21 36.94 -5.69
N GLY A 180 -36.68 37.13 -4.47
CA GLY A 180 -37.43 37.60 -3.30
C GLY A 180 -38.19 36.52 -2.53
N LEU A 181 -38.25 35.28 -3.02
CA LEU A 181 -38.80 34.13 -2.29
C LEU A 181 -37.74 33.54 -1.36
N GLN A 182 -38.03 33.52 -0.06
CA GLN A 182 -37.16 32.88 0.93
C GLN A 182 -37.47 31.40 1.10
N GLY A 183 -36.43 30.58 1.30
CA GLY A 183 -36.57 29.15 1.55
C GLY A 183 -35.40 28.55 2.32
N GLN A 184 -35.54 27.29 2.68
CA GLN A 184 -34.53 26.53 3.43
C GLN A 184 -34.30 25.17 2.79
N GLY A 185 -33.03 24.81 2.60
CA GLY A 185 -32.65 23.54 2.00
C GLY A 185 -31.30 23.04 2.49
N PHE A 186 -30.73 22.12 1.72
CA PHE A 186 -29.38 21.60 1.97
C PHE A 186 -28.51 21.80 0.73
N ALA A 187 -27.30 22.30 0.94
CA ALA A 187 -26.34 22.54 -0.12
C ALA A 187 -25.22 21.49 -0.13
N HIS A 188 -24.97 20.92 -1.32
CA HIS A 188 -23.70 20.31 -1.66
C HIS A 188 -22.83 21.36 -2.35
N GLN A 189 -21.58 21.49 -1.92
CA GLN A 189 -20.64 22.46 -2.48
C GLN A 189 -19.31 21.79 -2.79
N GLU A 190 -18.87 21.94 -4.03
CA GLU A 190 -17.63 21.38 -4.52
C GLU A 190 -16.86 22.36 -5.41
N MET A 191 -15.60 22.06 -5.60
CA MET A 191 -14.69 22.81 -6.46
C MET A 191 -13.92 21.86 -7.35
N ASN A 192 -13.82 22.24 -8.63
CA ASN A 192 -13.12 21.51 -9.67
C ASN A 192 -12.04 22.39 -10.28
N TYR A 193 -10.83 21.86 -10.43
CA TYR A 193 -9.70 22.62 -10.99
C TYR A 193 -8.73 21.73 -11.76
N GLY A 194 -7.99 22.27 -12.71
CA GLY A 194 -7.07 21.47 -13.52
C GLY A 194 -6.79 22.04 -14.89
N LYS A 195 -6.34 21.19 -15.80
CA LYS A 195 -6.07 21.54 -17.21
C LYS A 195 -7.30 21.40 -18.11
N ARG A 196 -8.17 20.43 -17.83
CA ARG A 196 -9.39 20.12 -18.60
C ARG A 196 -10.29 19.15 -17.85
N PHE A 197 -11.58 19.09 -18.17
CA PHE A 197 -12.45 17.98 -17.74
C PHE A 197 -12.13 16.66 -18.49
N PRO A 198 -12.60 15.50 -17.98
CA PRO A 198 -12.52 14.22 -18.68
C PRO A 198 -13.27 14.25 -20.02
N SER A 199 -12.90 13.36 -20.96
CA SER A 199 -13.55 13.31 -22.28
C SER A 199 -15.01 12.81 -22.23
N ALA A 200 -15.39 12.13 -21.15
CA ALA A 200 -16.75 11.76 -20.83
C ALA A 200 -16.85 11.65 -19.31
N PHE A 201 -17.91 12.18 -18.69
CA PHE A 201 -18.07 12.12 -17.25
C PHE A 201 -19.54 12.02 -16.84
N VAL A 202 -19.73 11.46 -15.64
CA VAL A 202 -21.00 11.42 -14.92
C VAL A 202 -20.76 12.00 -13.54
N TRP A 203 -21.65 12.89 -13.11
CA TRP A 203 -21.69 13.39 -11.75
C TRP A 203 -23.08 13.15 -11.19
N SER A 204 -23.15 12.85 -9.89
CA SER A 204 -24.41 12.69 -9.21
C SER A 204 -24.26 13.00 -7.73
N GLN A 205 -25.30 13.61 -7.20
CA GLN A 205 -25.42 13.94 -5.79
C GLN A 205 -26.84 13.61 -5.32
N GLY A 206 -27.00 13.25 -4.06
CA GLY A 206 -28.30 12.99 -3.47
C GLY A 206 -28.31 13.30 -1.98
N ILE A 207 -29.37 13.98 -1.53
CA ILE A 207 -29.64 14.24 -0.11
C ILE A 207 -31.00 13.67 0.26
N ALA A 208 -31.04 12.92 1.36
CA ALA A 208 -32.25 12.33 1.92
C ALA A 208 -32.26 12.45 3.45
N ASP A 209 -33.37 12.06 4.07
CA ASP A 209 -33.55 12.00 5.53
C ASP A 209 -33.17 13.31 6.25
N GLY A 210 -33.64 14.44 5.71
CA GLY A 210 -33.38 15.76 6.28
C GLY A 210 -31.90 16.12 6.34
N GLY A 211 -31.12 15.75 5.31
CA GLY A 211 -29.70 16.06 5.25
C GLY A 211 -28.80 15.08 6.00
N THR A 212 -29.32 13.94 6.51
CA THR A 212 -28.51 12.95 7.25
C THR A 212 -28.04 11.76 6.42
N THR A 213 -28.60 11.58 5.24
CA THR A 213 -28.19 10.56 4.28
C THR A 213 -27.73 11.25 2.99
N GLN A 214 -26.50 10.98 2.56
CA GLN A 214 -25.89 11.62 1.39
C GLN A 214 -25.28 10.60 0.44
N LEU A 215 -25.40 10.89 -0.85
CA LEU A 215 -24.75 10.19 -1.96
C LEU A 215 -23.96 11.22 -2.77
N VAL A 216 -22.70 10.92 -3.07
CA VAL A 216 -21.90 11.70 -4.03
C VAL A 216 -21.14 10.74 -4.91
N LEU A 217 -21.20 10.99 -6.22
CA LEU A 217 -20.52 10.23 -7.25
C LEU A 217 -19.94 11.20 -8.26
N THR A 218 -18.68 10.99 -8.61
CA THR A 218 -18.08 11.55 -9.82
C THR A 218 -17.24 10.48 -10.50
N GLY A 219 -17.28 10.43 -11.82
CA GLY A 219 -16.43 9.52 -12.57
C GLY A 219 -16.58 9.65 -14.07
N GLY A 220 -15.75 8.93 -14.82
CA GLY A 220 -15.73 9.09 -16.27
C GLY A 220 -14.47 8.54 -16.93
N LYS A 221 -14.30 8.87 -18.20
CA LYS A 221 -13.16 8.48 -19.05
C LYS A 221 -12.00 9.46 -18.89
N PHE A 222 -11.02 9.09 -18.07
CA PHE A 222 -9.80 9.87 -17.87
C PHE A 222 -8.71 9.38 -18.81
N THR A 223 -8.12 10.31 -19.56
CA THR A 223 -6.97 10.04 -20.42
C THR A 223 -5.69 10.56 -19.76
N ILE A 224 -4.84 9.65 -19.29
CA ILE A 224 -3.58 9.95 -18.59
C ILE A 224 -2.44 9.33 -19.39
N SER A 225 -1.54 10.18 -19.91
CA SER A 225 -0.40 9.76 -20.75
C SER A 225 -0.78 8.85 -21.93
N GLY A 226 -1.90 9.16 -22.60
CA GLY A 226 -2.39 8.43 -23.77
C GLY A 226 -3.21 7.17 -23.47
N LEU A 227 -3.38 6.78 -22.20
CA LEU A 227 -4.27 5.68 -21.81
C LEU A 227 -5.59 6.24 -21.27
N THR A 228 -6.71 5.85 -21.89
CA THR A 228 -8.06 6.21 -21.44
C THR A 228 -8.65 5.09 -20.58
N THR A 229 -9.09 5.42 -19.36
CA THR A 229 -9.71 4.46 -18.43
C THR A 229 -10.87 5.08 -17.66
N ASN A 230 -11.84 4.26 -17.26
CA ASN A 230 -12.92 4.69 -16.37
C ASN A 230 -12.40 4.83 -14.93
N GLN A 231 -12.58 6.01 -14.34
CA GLN A 231 -12.25 6.29 -12.94
C GLN A 231 -13.49 6.77 -12.21
N TYR A 232 -13.67 6.31 -10.97
CA TYR A 232 -14.83 6.66 -10.13
C TYR A 232 -14.41 6.97 -8.70
N ILE A 233 -15.10 7.95 -8.13
CA ILE A 233 -15.13 8.29 -6.72
C ILE A 233 -16.60 8.23 -6.30
N LEU A 234 -16.92 7.40 -5.31
CA LEU A 234 -18.27 7.22 -4.81
C LEU A 234 -18.24 7.27 -3.28
N ALA A 235 -19.05 8.14 -2.69
CA ALA A 235 -19.30 8.22 -1.27
C ALA A 235 -20.78 7.99 -0.97
N PHE A 236 -21.04 7.13 0.01
CA PHE A 236 -22.35 6.98 0.64
C PHE A 236 -22.20 7.22 2.14
N ARG A 237 -23.13 7.99 2.69
CA ARG A 237 -23.11 8.48 4.05
C ARG A 237 -24.51 8.35 4.62
N SER A 238 -24.61 7.78 5.81
CA SER A 238 -25.83 7.69 6.60
C SER A 238 -25.47 7.71 8.09
N LYS A 239 -26.51 7.72 8.94
CA LYS A 239 -26.34 7.58 10.41
C LYS A 239 -25.54 6.32 10.80
N HIS A 240 -25.57 5.27 9.98
CA HIS A 240 -24.95 3.99 10.29
C HIS A 240 -23.68 3.69 9.50
N ARG A 241 -23.47 4.37 8.36
CA ARG A 241 -22.41 4.01 7.40
C ARG A 241 -21.69 5.22 6.83
N GLN A 242 -20.38 5.08 6.72
CA GLN A 242 -19.48 6.04 6.10
C GLN A 242 -18.63 5.29 5.07
N TRP A 243 -19.16 5.07 3.87
CA TRP A 243 -18.54 4.23 2.84
C TRP A 243 -17.99 5.08 1.70
N THR A 244 -16.72 4.88 1.37
CA THR A 244 -16.08 5.48 0.20
C THR A 244 -15.46 4.39 -0.66
N PHE A 245 -15.73 4.46 -1.97
CA PHE A 245 -15.12 3.64 -3.00
C PHE A 245 -14.39 4.55 -3.99
N ARG A 246 -13.22 4.10 -4.45
CA ARG A 246 -12.31 4.87 -5.30
C ARG A 246 -11.55 3.90 -6.18
N THR A 247 -11.49 4.12 -7.49
CA THR A 247 -10.73 3.24 -8.40
C THR A 247 -9.25 3.17 -7.97
N ILE A 248 -8.71 4.29 -7.49
CA ILE A 248 -7.32 4.43 -7.01
C ILE A 248 -7.00 3.64 -5.73
N ASP A 249 -8.02 3.19 -4.98
CA ASP A 249 -7.85 2.32 -3.81
C ASP A 249 -7.87 0.82 -4.21
N GLY A 250 -7.97 0.53 -5.51
CA GLY A 250 -8.13 -0.84 -6.03
C GLY A 250 -9.54 -1.38 -5.83
N HIS A 251 -10.53 -0.51 -5.60
CA HIS A 251 -11.94 -0.90 -5.56
C HIS A 251 -12.45 -1.16 -6.99
N GLY A 252 -13.23 -2.21 -7.15
CA GLY A 252 -13.79 -2.59 -8.46
C GLY A 252 -15.07 -1.82 -8.75
N PHE A 253 -15.21 -1.34 -9.98
CA PHE A 253 -16.41 -0.68 -10.48
C PHE A 253 -16.90 -1.38 -11.75
N ARG A 254 -18.21 -1.41 -11.93
CA ARG A 254 -18.88 -1.75 -13.18
C ARG A 254 -20.02 -0.78 -13.36
N ASP A 255 -19.94 0.02 -14.40
CA ASP A 255 -20.92 1.03 -14.78
C ASP A 255 -21.72 0.62 -16.01
N GLU A 256 -22.93 1.19 -16.13
CA GLU A 256 -23.73 1.24 -17.33
C GLU A 256 -24.27 2.68 -17.44
N VAL A 257 -23.97 3.34 -18.56
CA VAL A 257 -24.25 4.75 -18.78
C VAL A 257 -25.10 4.87 -20.04
N ASP A 258 -26.30 5.43 -19.90
CA ASP A 258 -27.16 5.77 -21.03
C ASP A 258 -27.71 7.18 -20.82
N GLY A 259 -26.93 8.16 -21.26
CA GLY A 259 -27.29 9.58 -21.15
C GLY A 259 -28.46 9.98 -22.05
N CYS A 260 -28.76 9.22 -23.10
CA CYS A 260 -29.91 9.50 -23.97
C CYS A 260 -31.24 9.03 -23.39
N ASN A 261 -31.22 8.03 -22.51
CA ASN A 261 -32.39 7.60 -21.74
C ASN A 261 -32.38 8.11 -20.29
N GLY A 262 -31.39 8.93 -19.92
CA GLY A 262 -31.32 9.53 -18.58
C GLY A 262 -31.05 8.51 -17.47
N THR A 263 -30.34 7.42 -17.76
CA THR A 263 -30.07 6.34 -16.79
C THR A 263 -28.60 6.08 -16.55
N PHE A 264 -28.29 5.73 -15.31
CA PHE A 264 -26.95 5.37 -14.88
C PHE A 264 -27.01 4.27 -13.81
N SER A 265 -26.23 3.21 -13.96
CA SER A 265 -26.07 2.20 -12.93
C SER A 265 -24.61 1.94 -12.61
N LEU A 266 -24.32 1.62 -11.35
CA LEU A 266 -22.95 1.39 -10.87
C LEU A 266 -22.91 0.34 -9.77
N ILE A 267 -22.01 -0.62 -9.92
CA ILE A 267 -21.68 -1.59 -8.87
C ILE A 267 -20.26 -1.32 -8.37
N ALA A 268 -20.12 -0.87 -7.13
CA ALA A 268 -18.84 -0.68 -6.46
C ALA A 268 -18.54 -1.86 -5.50
N ARG A 269 -17.31 -2.38 -5.54
CA ARG A 269 -16.88 -3.55 -4.76
C ARG A 269 -15.55 -3.32 -4.05
N SER A 270 -15.51 -3.70 -2.77
CA SER A 270 -14.28 -3.81 -1.99
C SER A 270 -14.31 -5.06 -1.11
N ARG A 271 -13.25 -5.36 -0.35
CA ARG A 271 -13.19 -6.58 0.48
C ARG A 271 -14.36 -6.64 1.46
N GLY A 272 -15.34 -7.50 1.16
CA GLY A 272 -16.50 -7.76 2.01
C GLY A 272 -17.64 -6.75 1.90
N ARG A 273 -17.53 -5.72 1.04
CA ARG A 273 -18.55 -4.67 0.84
C ARG A 273 -18.90 -4.57 -0.64
N ARG A 274 -20.20 -4.44 -0.94
CA ARG A 274 -20.71 -4.18 -2.28
C ARG A 274 -21.79 -3.10 -2.18
N LEU A 275 -21.73 -2.11 -3.05
CA LEU A 275 -22.73 -1.06 -3.19
C LEU A 275 -23.28 -1.13 -4.62
N GLU A 276 -24.59 -1.14 -4.75
CA GLU A 276 -25.28 -1.03 -6.04
C GLU A 276 -26.04 0.29 -6.06
N LEU A 277 -25.81 1.06 -7.09
CA LEU A 277 -26.41 2.36 -7.33
C LEU A 277 -27.13 2.32 -8.67
N MET A 278 -28.37 2.79 -8.69
CA MET A 278 -29.15 3.01 -9.90
C MET A 278 -29.72 4.42 -9.84
N ILE A 279 -29.57 5.18 -10.91
CA ILE A 279 -30.08 6.53 -11.04
C ILE A 279 -30.86 6.61 -12.35
N SER A 280 -32.04 7.20 -12.29
CA SER A 280 -32.88 7.46 -13.46
C SER A 280 -33.50 8.84 -13.34
N ALA A 281 -33.54 9.57 -14.45
CA ALA A 281 -34.13 10.89 -14.53
C ALA A 281 -35.06 10.98 -15.77
N PRO A 282 -36.21 11.68 -15.67
CA PRO A 282 -36.99 12.03 -16.85
C PRO A 282 -36.15 12.84 -17.84
N LEU A 283 -36.28 12.61 -19.14
CA LEU A 283 -35.51 13.37 -20.13
C LEU A 283 -35.82 14.87 -20.12
N SER A 284 -37.06 15.24 -19.79
CA SER A 284 -37.47 16.63 -19.57
C SER A 284 -36.79 17.27 -18.36
N SER A 285 -36.14 16.49 -17.49
CA SER A 285 -35.47 17.04 -16.32
C SER A 285 -34.04 17.51 -16.55
N PHE A 286 -33.45 17.17 -17.69
CA PHE A 286 -32.14 17.68 -18.08
C PHE A 286 -32.22 19.12 -18.53
N SER A 287 -31.29 19.94 -18.04
CA SER A 287 -31.12 21.32 -18.46
C SER A 287 -30.65 21.44 -19.91
N GLU A 288 -30.70 22.66 -20.45
CA GLU A 288 -29.93 22.99 -21.65
C GLU A 288 -28.42 22.74 -21.44
N ASN A 289 -27.69 22.51 -22.55
CA ASN A 289 -26.25 22.32 -22.49
C ASN A 289 -25.53 23.47 -21.76
N ILE A 290 -24.78 23.09 -20.73
CA ILE A 290 -23.91 23.91 -19.90
C ILE A 290 -22.48 23.85 -20.47
N PHE A 291 -21.76 24.97 -20.42
CA PHE A 291 -20.36 25.03 -20.84
C PHE A 291 -19.45 24.26 -19.88
N VAL A 292 -18.50 23.50 -20.43
CA VAL A 292 -17.49 22.76 -19.66
C VAL A 292 -16.07 23.20 -19.99
N PRO A 293 -15.15 23.24 -19.01
CA PRO A 293 -13.74 23.56 -19.28
C PRO A 293 -13.03 22.51 -20.14
N THR A 294 -12.43 22.95 -21.23
CA THR A 294 -11.59 22.14 -22.12
C THR A 294 -10.17 22.70 -22.20
N ALA A 295 -9.26 21.99 -22.87
CA ALA A 295 -7.90 22.49 -23.09
C ALA A 295 -7.84 23.79 -23.93
N LYS A 296 -8.94 24.19 -24.58
CA LYS A 296 -9.04 25.39 -25.42
C LYS A 296 -9.90 26.51 -24.81
N GLY A 297 -10.43 26.32 -23.59
CA GLY A 297 -11.43 27.21 -22.99
C GLY A 297 -12.74 26.49 -22.72
N PHE A 298 -13.80 27.24 -22.42
CA PHE A 298 -15.13 26.68 -22.22
C PHE A 298 -15.74 26.19 -23.54
N SER A 299 -16.34 24.99 -23.57
CA SER A 299 -17.04 24.44 -24.73
C SER A 299 -18.47 24.01 -24.38
N ARG A 300 -19.41 24.31 -25.26
CA ARG A 300 -20.81 23.81 -25.21
C ARG A 300 -20.99 22.51 -26.01
N THR A 301 -19.96 22.03 -26.71
CA THR A 301 -20.05 20.82 -27.54
C THR A 301 -18.74 20.01 -27.55
N PRO A 302 -18.73 18.78 -26.99
CA PRO A 302 -19.76 18.25 -26.10
C PRO A 302 -19.72 18.99 -24.74
N GLY A 303 -20.82 19.65 -24.40
CA GLY A 303 -21.02 20.31 -23.10
C GLY A 303 -21.47 19.31 -22.03
N SER A 304 -22.10 19.82 -20.98
CA SER A 304 -22.76 19.00 -19.95
C SER A 304 -24.25 19.29 -19.87
N THR A 305 -25.05 18.32 -19.44
CA THR A 305 -26.44 18.53 -19.02
C THR A 305 -26.62 17.98 -17.62
N GLU A 306 -27.31 18.73 -16.77
CA GLU A 306 -27.59 18.36 -15.37
C GLU A 306 -29.10 18.26 -15.18
N THR A 307 -29.54 17.25 -14.44
CA THR A 307 -30.96 17.11 -14.10
C THR A 307 -31.35 18.02 -12.96
N HIS A 308 -32.52 18.64 -13.03
CA HIS A 308 -33.11 19.22 -11.85
C HIS A 308 -33.68 18.17 -10.88
N THR A 309 -34.20 17.06 -11.39
CA THR A 309 -34.65 15.94 -10.56
C THR A 309 -34.29 14.59 -11.16
N ALA A 310 -33.76 13.72 -10.32
CA ALA A 310 -33.48 12.33 -10.59
C ALA A 310 -33.84 11.48 -9.36
N THR A 311 -34.15 10.21 -9.60
CA THR A 311 -34.30 9.22 -8.53
C THR A 311 -33.05 8.35 -8.46
N ALA A 312 -32.34 8.40 -7.33
CA ALA A 312 -31.22 7.50 -7.05
C ALA A 312 -31.62 6.46 -6.00
N VAL A 313 -31.27 5.19 -6.25
CA VAL A 313 -31.52 4.06 -5.36
C VAL A 313 -30.20 3.37 -5.04
N VAL A 314 -29.92 3.21 -3.75
CA VAL A 314 -28.69 2.61 -3.23
C VAL A 314 -28.99 1.36 -2.41
N ARG A 315 -28.29 0.27 -2.72
CA ARG A 315 -28.30 -0.99 -1.95
C ARG A 315 -26.90 -1.31 -1.43
N LEU A 316 -26.76 -1.40 -0.11
CA LEU A 316 -25.52 -1.82 0.54
C LEU A 316 -25.56 -3.30 0.90
N TRP A 317 -24.50 -4.02 0.57
CA TRP A 317 -24.36 -5.45 0.82
C TRP A 317 -23.10 -5.74 1.66
N GLU A 318 -23.27 -6.55 2.71
CA GLU A 318 -22.15 -7.11 3.49
C GLU A 318 -21.96 -8.60 3.19
N ALA A 319 -20.74 -8.98 2.79
CA ALA A 319 -20.43 -10.34 2.33
C ALA A 319 -20.64 -11.43 3.40
N ARG A 320 -20.67 -11.08 4.68
CA ARG A 320 -20.92 -12.04 5.77
C ARG A 320 -22.38 -12.45 5.89
N GLN A 321 -23.31 -11.59 5.49
CA GLN A 321 -24.74 -11.79 5.78
C GLN A 321 -25.57 -12.22 4.57
N LYS A 322 -25.00 -12.19 3.34
CA LYS A 322 -25.69 -12.49 2.07
C LYS A 322 -27.05 -11.78 1.91
N ARG A 323 -27.24 -10.64 2.57
CA ARG A 323 -28.46 -9.82 2.55
C ARG A 323 -28.11 -8.35 2.42
N VAL A 324 -29.08 -7.55 1.97
CA VAL A 324 -28.99 -6.09 1.97
C VAL A 324 -28.85 -5.62 3.43
N ALA A 325 -27.76 -4.91 3.71
CA ALA A 325 -27.47 -4.34 5.01
C ALA A 325 -28.19 -3.00 5.21
N GLU A 326 -28.37 -2.24 4.13
CA GLU A 326 -29.01 -0.92 4.15
C GLU A 326 -29.52 -0.56 2.75
N TYR A 327 -30.59 0.22 2.72
CA TYR A 327 -31.27 0.68 1.51
C TYR A 327 -31.59 2.16 1.65
N ALA A 328 -31.35 2.95 0.61
CA ALA A 328 -31.69 4.37 0.58
C ALA A 328 -32.22 4.79 -0.80
N THR A 329 -33.19 5.70 -0.80
CA THR A 329 -33.77 6.31 -2.01
C THR A 329 -33.65 7.83 -1.90
N PHE A 330 -33.20 8.47 -2.97
CA PHE A 330 -33.09 9.91 -3.10
C PHE A 330 -34.02 10.37 -4.22
N LYS A 331 -35.10 11.10 -3.91
CA LYS A 331 -36.15 11.48 -4.88
C LYS A 331 -35.85 12.76 -5.66
N GLN A 332 -34.88 13.56 -5.21
CA GLN A 332 -34.39 14.77 -5.88
C GLN A 332 -32.86 14.71 -5.97
N ALA A 333 -32.34 13.56 -6.40
CA ALA A 333 -30.94 13.45 -6.74
C ALA A 333 -30.63 14.31 -7.97
N ALA A 334 -29.36 14.62 -8.17
CA ALA A 334 -28.81 15.13 -9.41
C ALA A 334 -28.19 13.99 -10.21
N LEU A 335 -28.31 14.07 -11.53
CA LEU A 335 -27.59 13.26 -12.49
C LEU A 335 -27.09 14.19 -13.59
N GLU A 336 -25.80 14.17 -13.85
CA GLU A 336 -25.16 15.00 -14.86
C GLU A 336 -24.40 14.10 -15.83
N PHE A 337 -24.52 14.39 -17.12
CA PHE A 337 -23.73 13.76 -18.17
C PHE A 337 -22.98 14.81 -18.97
N GLY A 338 -21.66 14.64 -19.05
CA GLY A 338 -20.81 15.54 -19.81
C GLY A 338 -19.86 14.83 -20.77
N GLY A 339 -19.38 15.59 -21.75
CA GLY A 339 -18.54 15.05 -22.83
C GLY A 339 -19.28 13.98 -23.64
N HIS A 340 -18.60 12.90 -24.01
CA HIS A 340 -19.18 11.81 -24.79
C HIS A 340 -20.22 10.95 -24.04
N TYR A 341 -20.63 11.30 -22.82
CA TYR A 341 -21.81 10.69 -22.18
C TYR A 341 -23.06 11.54 -22.36
N ASN A 342 -22.92 12.80 -22.77
CA ASN A 342 -24.05 13.67 -23.05
C ASN A 342 -24.72 13.27 -24.38
N CYS A 343 -26.05 13.12 -24.37
CA CYS A 343 -26.82 12.77 -25.57
C CYS A 343 -26.78 13.84 -26.67
N ALA A 344 -26.45 15.08 -26.32
CA ALA A 344 -26.29 16.17 -27.27
C ALA A 344 -25.00 16.05 -28.11
N ASP A 345 -24.10 15.12 -27.80
CA ASP A 345 -22.90 14.84 -28.59
C ASP A 345 -23.24 14.07 -29.89
N PRO A 346 -22.89 14.54 -31.09
CA PRO A 346 -23.15 13.81 -32.34
C PRO A 346 -22.54 12.40 -32.39
N SER A 347 -21.44 12.16 -31.65
CA SER A 347 -20.75 10.87 -31.61
C SER A 347 -21.46 9.82 -30.75
N THR A 348 -22.39 10.21 -29.87
CA THR A 348 -23.21 9.28 -29.07
C THR A 348 -24.41 8.73 -29.85
N ARG A 349 -24.73 9.30 -31.02
CA ARG A 349 -25.85 8.88 -31.89
C ARG A 349 -25.51 7.75 -32.88
N ALA A 350 -24.31 7.15 -32.81
CA ALA A 350 -23.90 6.09 -33.74
C ALA A 350 -24.61 4.74 -33.43
N ALA A 351 -25.62 4.44 -34.25
CA ALA A 351 -26.32 3.16 -34.51
C ALA A 351 -26.86 2.35 -33.31
N PRO A 352 -28.18 2.13 -33.21
CA PRO A 352 -28.73 1.12 -32.29
C PRO A 352 -28.23 -0.26 -32.73
N ALA A 353 -27.73 -1.06 -31.78
CA ALA A 353 -27.48 -2.48 -32.02
C ALA A 353 -28.79 -3.14 -32.47
N PRO A 354 -28.77 -4.09 -33.44
CA PRO A 354 -29.99 -4.73 -33.91
C PRO A 354 -30.70 -5.42 -32.74
N SER A 355 -32.00 -5.17 -32.65
CA SER A 355 -32.92 -5.75 -31.69
C SER A 355 -32.88 -7.28 -31.76
N GLN A 356 -32.05 -7.89 -30.92
CA GLN A 356 -32.32 -9.25 -30.50
C GLN A 356 -33.58 -9.20 -29.64
N GLY A 357 -34.55 -10.04 -30.02
CA GLY A 357 -35.95 -9.97 -29.60
C GLY A 357 -36.18 -9.54 -28.16
N SER A 358 -37.18 -8.70 -27.99
CA SER A 358 -37.77 -8.24 -26.73
C SER A 358 -37.86 -9.38 -25.71
N GLN A 359 -36.80 -9.57 -24.93
CA GLN A 359 -36.98 -9.90 -23.53
C GLN A 359 -37.30 -8.56 -22.88
N GLU A 360 -38.57 -8.38 -22.51
CA GLU A 360 -38.88 -7.49 -21.40
C GLU A 360 -37.83 -7.75 -20.32
N VAL A 361 -36.98 -6.76 -20.06
CA VAL A 361 -36.30 -6.71 -18.78
C VAL A 361 -37.44 -6.45 -17.81
N ALA A 362 -38.06 -7.54 -17.35
CA ALA A 362 -39.06 -7.47 -16.31
C ALA A 362 -38.44 -6.66 -15.17
N PHE A 363 -39.04 -5.51 -14.90
CA PHE A 363 -38.93 -4.84 -13.60
C PHE A 363 -39.33 -5.89 -12.56
N VAL A 364 -38.36 -6.68 -12.08
CA VAL A 364 -38.61 -7.60 -10.97
C VAL A 364 -38.90 -6.69 -9.79
N GLY A 365 -40.19 -6.62 -9.44
CA GLY A 365 -40.77 -5.66 -8.51
C GLY A 365 -39.86 -5.34 -7.34
N PHE A 366 -39.44 -4.07 -7.27
CA PHE A 366 -38.93 -3.45 -6.06
C PHE A 366 -40.10 -3.34 -5.07
N GLN A 367 -40.41 -4.42 -4.35
CA GLN A 367 -41.23 -4.33 -3.15
C GLN A 367 -40.34 -4.12 -1.93
N GLU A 368 -40.67 -3.12 -1.12
CA GLU A 368 -40.15 -2.95 0.24
C GLU A 368 -40.31 -4.25 1.03
N PRO A 369 -39.35 -4.63 1.88
CA PRO A 369 -39.49 -5.81 2.73
C PRO A 369 -40.58 -5.54 3.79
N LYS A 370 -41.81 -6.02 3.53
CA LYS A 370 -42.87 -6.07 4.55
C LYS A 370 -42.42 -6.92 5.74
N SER A 371 -42.49 -6.34 6.93
CA SER A 371 -42.30 -7.04 8.20
C SER A 371 -43.31 -8.17 8.34
N ARG A 372 -42.86 -9.39 8.63
CA ARG A 372 -43.77 -10.49 8.98
C ARG A 372 -43.27 -11.29 10.18
N PHE A 373 -44.02 -11.11 11.26
CA PHE A 373 -44.00 -11.90 12.48
C PHE A 373 -44.58 -13.32 12.27
N ARG A 374 -44.02 -14.27 13.02
CA ARG A 374 -44.52 -15.58 13.50
C ARG A 374 -45.52 -16.41 12.67
N GLY A 375 -45.20 -17.71 12.58
CA GLY A 375 -46.20 -18.79 12.48
C GLY A 375 -45.62 -20.07 11.88
N GLY A 376 -45.36 -21.08 12.72
CA GLY A 376 -44.82 -22.37 12.27
C GLY A 376 -45.86 -23.26 11.61
N ARG A 377 -45.41 -24.21 10.78
CA ARG A 377 -45.85 -25.62 10.78
C ARG A 377 -45.05 -26.46 9.77
N SER A 378 -45.14 -27.75 10.06
CA SER A 378 -44.38 -28.92 9.62
C SER A 378 -44.86 -29.53 8.29
N ARG A 379 -44.06 -30.51 7.80
CA ARG A 379 -44.31 -31.59 6.81
C ARG A 379 -43.97 -31.29 5.36
N SER A 380 -43.57 -32.24 4.50
CA SER A 380 -42.90 -33.56 4.56
C SER A 380 -42.94 -34.14 3.13
N HIS A 381 -41.92 -34.93 2.72
CA HIS A 381 -41.94 -35.91 1.60
C HIS A 381 -42.10 -35.35 0.15
N SER A 382 -41.57 -35.92 -0.94
CA SER A 382 -40.87 -37.18 -1.27
C SER A 382 -40.21 -37.00 -2.66
N LEU A 383 -38.94 -37.37 -2.83
CA LEU A 383 -38.44 -38.44 -3.71
C LEU A 383 -39.16 -38.68 -5.06
N GLY A 384 -38.40 -38.49 -6.14
CA GLY A 384 -38.64 -39.08 -7.45
C GLY A 384 -37.31 -39.21 -8.20
N ARG A 385 -36.75 -40.42 -8.24
CA ARG A 385 -35.60 -40.83 -9.06
C ARG A 385 -36.14 -41.47 -10.34
N GLY A 386 -35.58 -41.09 -11.49
CA GLY A 386 -35.74 -41.79 -12.77
C GLY A 386 -34.53 -41.52 -13.65
N ASN A 387 -33.72 -42.56 -13.87
CA ASN A 387 -32.47 -42.55 -14.62
C ASN A 387 -32.68 -42.43 -16.13
N LEU A 388 -31.74 -41.79 -16.83
CA LEU A 388 -31.25 -42.24 -18.14
C LEU A 388 -29.79 -41.82 -18.27
N ALA A 389 -28.90 -42.80 -18.16
CA ALA A 389 -27.50 -42.70 -18.53
C ALA A 389 -27.34 -43.29 -19.93
N VAL A 390 -26.53 -42.67 -20.79
CA VAL A 390 -25.54 -43.33 -21.68
C VAL A 390 -24.74 -42.26 -22.44
N VAL A 391 -23.43 -42.25 -22.15
CA VAL A 391 -22.27 -41.98 -23.02
C VAL A 391 -22.01 -40.55 -23.54
N ALA A 392 -21.02 -39.89 -22.91
CA ALA A 392 -19.79 -39.49 -23.58
C ALA A 392 -18.66 -39.24 -22.56
N ARG A 393 -17.61 -40.07 -22.60
CA ARG A 393 -16.34 -39.88 -21.89
C ARG A 393 -15.62 -38.65 -22.46
N ARG A 394 -15.13 -37.73 -21.61
CA ARG A 394 -13.80 -37.08 -21.78
C ARG A 394 -13.33 -36.33 -20.52
N SER A 395 -12.09 -36.66 -20.15
CA SER A 395 -11.12 -35.92 -19.33
C SER A 395 -11.47 -35.50 -17.90
N ALA A 396 -11.08 -36.35 -16.95
CA ALA A 396 -10.78 -35.95 -15.58
C ALA A 396 -9.51 -35.09 -15.53
N ALA A 397 -9.66 -33.76 -15.62
CA ALA A 397 -8.60 -32.81 -15.25
C ALA A 397 -9.16 -31.42 -14.91
N PRO A 398 -9.79 -31.25 -13.72
CA PRO A 398 -9.57 -29.99 -13.00
C PRO A 398 -9.27 -30.18 -11.50
N ALA A 399 -9.23 -31.41 -10.99
CA ALA A 399 -9.00 -31.67 -9.57
C ALA A 399 -7.51 -31.54 -9.15
N ALA A 400 -6.57 -31.78 -10.07
CA ALA A 400 -5.13 -31.67 -9.79
C ALA A 400 -4.63 -30.22 -9.71
N LEU A 401 -5.27 -29.28 -10.43
CA LEU A 401 -4.92 -27.85 -10.42
C LEU A 401 -5.37 -27.15 -9.11
N TRP A 402 -6.49 -27.57 -8.54
CA TRP A 402 -6.94 -27.09 -7.23
C TRP A 402 -6.16 -27.71 -6.07
N ALA A 403 -5.76 -28.99 -6.17
CA ALA A 403 -4.85 -29.62 -5.21
C ALA A 403 -3.47 -28.95 -5.22
N GLY A 404 -2.96 -28.57 -6.40
CA GLY A 404 -1.70 -27.83 -6.55
C GLY A 404 -1.75 -26.39 -6.04
N ALA A 405 -2.86 -25.67 -6.23
CA ALA A 405 -3.04 -24.31 -5.72
C ALA A 405 -3.33 -24.28 -4.20
N LEU A 406 -4.06 -25.27 -3.67
CA LEU A 406 -4.27 -25.44 -2.24
C LEU A 406 -2.99 -25.96 -1.57
N ALA A 407 -2.22 -26.84 -2.22
CA ALA A 407 -0.87 -27.22 -1.81
C ALA A 407 0.09 -26.03 -1.91
N ALA A 408 0.02 -25.17 -2.91
CA ALA A 408 0.83 -23.95 -2.99
C ALA A 408 0.44 -22.92 -1.92
N ALA A 409 -0.85 -22.79 -1.59
CA ALA A 409 -1.33 -21.94 -0.49
C ALA A 409 -1.01 -22.55 0.90
N LEU A 410 -1.02 -23.88 1.04
CA LEU A 410 -0.59 -24.61 2.23
C LEU A 410 0.94 -24.68 2.34
N LEU A 411 1.69 -24.68 1.24
CA LEU A 411 3.16 -24.59 1.15
C LEU A 411 3.64 -23.15 1.36
N LEU A 412 2.86 -22.14 0.97
CA LEU A 412 3.05 -20.75 1.37
C LEU A 412 2.72 -20.54 2.86
N ARG A 413 1.81 -21.34 3.43
CA ARG A 413 1.57 -21.41 4.90
C ARG A 413 2.56 -22.30 5.66
N ALA A 414 3.20 -23.26 5.02
CA ALA A 414 4.22 -24.15 5.60
C ALA A 414 5.67 -23.66 5.35
N LYS A 415 5.85 -22.54 4.63
CA LYS A 415 7.13 -21.89 4.31
C LYS A 415 7.82 -21.18 5.49
N PHE A 416 7.54 -21.60 6.72
CA PHE A 416 8.24 -21.18 7.92
C PHE A 416 8.41 -22.35 8.88
N ARG A 417 9.30 -23.27 8.53
CA ARG A 417 10.13 -23.98 9.51
C ARG A 417 11.53 -24.12 8.91
N GLN A 418 12.27 -23.03 9.00
CA GLN A 418 13.71 -23.03 8.78
C GLN A 418 14.34 -23.83 9.92
N LYS A 419 15.30 -24.69 9.60
CA LYS A 419 16.24 -25.30 10.54
C LYS A 419 16.69 -24.20 11.51
N GLN A 420 16.56 -24.40 12.83
CA GLN A 420 16.97 -23.42 13.86
C GLN A 420 18.43 -23.02 13.59
N ARG A 421 18.60 -21.86 12.95
CA ARG A 421 19.78 -21.02 13.11
C ARG A 421 19.60 -20.32 14.44
N THR A 422 20.69 -20.10 15.18
CA THR A 422 20.56 -19.41 16.46
C THR A 422 20.04 -18.00 16.19
N LEU A 423 19.14 -17.50 17.05
CA LEU A 423 18.59 -16.15 16.93
C LEU A 423 19.71 -15.10 16.84
N GLN A 424 20.81 -15.35 17.55
CA GLN A 424 22.03 -14.54 17.57
C GLN A 424 22.70 -14.41 16.20
N GLU A 425 22.86 -15.51 15.45
CA GLU A 425 23.41 -15.47 14.08
C GLU A 425 22.53 -14.63 13.14
N GLY A 426 21.20 -14.76 13.25
CA GLY A 426 20.27 -13.99 12.43
C GLY A 426 20.30 -12.49 12.71
N ILE A 427 20.48 -12.10 13.97
CA ILE A 427 20.63 -10.70 14.38
C ILE A 427 21.96 -10.13 13.86
N ALA A 428 23.07 -10.86 14.01
CA ALA A 428 24.38 -10.43 13.54
C ALA A 428 24.41 -10.23 12.01
N ASP A 429 23.88 -11.19 11.25
CA ASP A 429 23.79 -11.11 9.78
C ASP A 429 22.97 -9.89 9.30
N PHE A 430 21.86 -9.59 10.00
CA PHE A 430 21.01 -8.45 9.68
C PHE A 430 21.75 -7.11 9.85
N TYR A 431 22.46 -6.92 10.95
CA TYR A 431 23.24 -5.70 11.19
C TYR A 431 24.46 -5.62 10.28
N ASP A 432 25.14 -6.73 10.02
CA ASP A 432 26.28 -6.80 9.09
C ASP A 432 25.90 -6.35 7.66
N ALA A 433 24.66 -6.62 7.23
CA ALA A 433 24.17 -6.24 5.91
C ALA A 433 23.62 -4.80 5.84
N SER A 434 23.10 -4.27 6.95
CA SER A 434 22.36 -3.00 6.95
C SER A 434 23.14 -1.82 7.55
N THR A 435 24.10 -2.06 8.44
CA THR A 435 24.81 -1.00 9.20
C THR A 435 25.47 0.03 8.29
N GLY A 436 26.15 -0.38 7.21
CA GLY A 436 26.82 0.57 6.31
C GLY A 436 25.86 1.56 5.65
N VAL A 437 24.66 1.09 5.27
CA VAL A 437 23.60 1.93 4.70
C VAL A 437 23.03 2.88 5.76
N TRP A 438 22.83 2.39 6.98
CA TRP A 438 22.34 3.21 8.09
C TRP A 438 23.32 4.31 8.47
N VAL A 439 24.61 4.00 8.58
CA VAL A 439 25.64 4.99 8.93
C VAL A 439 25.80 6.05 7.83
N GLU A 440 25.79 5.65 6.55
CA GLU A 440 25.89 6.59 5.43
C GLU A 440 24.73 7.61 5.41
N ILE A 441 23.52 7.17 5.74
CA ILE A 441 22.33 8.01 5.66
C ILE A 441 22.07 8.78 6.97
N TRP A 442 22.20 8.13 8.12
CA TRP A 442 21.75 8.63 9.43
C TRP A 442 22.89 9.02 10.36
N GLY A 443 24.13 8.61 10.07
CA GLY A 443 25.30 8.89 10.90
C GLY A 443 25.55 7.82 11.95
N ASP A 444 26.32 8.17 12.98
CA ASP A 444 26.98 7.19 13.86
C ASP A 444 26.06 6.58 14.95
N HIS A 445 24.84 7.10 15.10
CA HIS A 445 23.86 6.62 16.07
C HIS A 445 22.88 5.63 15.42
N LEU A 446 22.84 4.40 15.92
CA LEU A 446 21.97 3.32 15.41
C LEU A 446 20.73 3.13 16.29
N HIS A 447 20.01 4.22 16.57
CA HIS A 447 18.76 4.23 17.33
C HIS A 447 17.83 5.35 16.86
N HIS A 448 16.60 5.39 17.35
CA HIS A 448 15.61 6.40 17.03
C HIS A 448 15.99 7.78 17.59
N GLY A 449 15.49 8.83 16.94
CA GLY A 449 15.55 10.20 17.45
C GLY A 449 14.32 10.57 18.28
N TYR A 450 14.49 11.52 19.20
CA TYR A 450 13.41 12.10 20.01
C TYR A 450 12.85 13.37 19.35
N TYR A 451 11.53 13.38 19.07
CA TYR A 451 10.85 14.47 18.35
C TYR A 451 9.70 15.06 19.19
N GLU A 452 9.85 16.29 19.67
CA GLU A 452 8.83 16.99 20.49
C GLU A 452 7.66 17.54 19.66
N ASP A 453 7.93 17.89 18.40
CA ASP A 453 6.98 18.43 17.42
C ASP A 453 7.18 17.76 16.05
N ASN A 454 6.36 18.10 15.04
CA ASN A 454 6.50 17.66 13.65
C ASN A 454 7.80 18.15 12.94
N SER A 455 8.87 18.40 13.69
CA SER A 455 10.21 18.89 13.30
C SER A 455 11.10 17.83 12.62
N TRP A 456 10.51 16.84 11.96
CA TRP A 456 11.21 15.75 11.29
C TRP A 456 11.60 16.04 9.82
N ARG A 457 11.58 17.31 9.38
CA ARG A 457 11.62 17.68 7.94
C ARG A 457 13.02 17.73 7.30
N SER A 458 14.11 17.47 8.03
CA SER A 458 15.47 17.48 7.46
C SER A 458 16.42 16.45 8.09
N LEU A 459 17.41 15.99 7.32
CA LEU A 459 18.47 15.07 7.77
C LEU A 459 19.32 15.63 8.94
N LYS A 460 19.56 16.94 8.96
CA LYS A 460 20.28 17.61 10.06
C LYS A 460 19.49 17.48 11.37
N GLN A 461 18.17 17.67 11.31
CA GLN A 461 17.27 17.51 12.45
C GLN A 461 17.20 16.06 12.95
N HIS A 462 17.49 15.05 12.13
CA HIS A 462 17.53 13.65 12.58
C HIS A 462 18.73 13.32 13.45
N ARG A 463 19.93 13.76 13.07
CA ARG A 463 21.13 13.59 13.90
C ARG A 463 20.99 14.35 15.22
N GLU A 464 20.47 15.57 15.15
CA GLU A 464 20.14 16.36 16.34
C GLU A 464 19.09 15.66 17.23
N ALA A 465 18.08 15.02 16.63
CA ALA A 465 17.08 14.24 17.37
C ALA A 465 17.66 12.96 18.00
N GLN A 466 18.64 12.31 17.37
CA GLN A 466 19.35 11.16 17.96
C GLN A 466 20.21 11.60 19.14
N VAL A 467 20.94 12.71 19.02
CA VAL A 467 21.67 13.27 20.16
C VAL A 467 20.71 13.68 21.29
N ARG A 468 19.58 14.33 20.93
CA ARG A 468 18.53 14.68 21.90
C ARG A 468 17.98 13.47 22.62
N MET A 469 17.74 12.35 21.93
CA MET A 469 17.31 11.11 22.58
C MET A 469 18.27 10.72 23.73
N ILE A 470 19.58 10.79 23.51
CA ILE A 470 20.57 10.47 24.53
C ILE A 470 20.45 11.43 25.72
N GLU A 471 20.37 12.74 25.44
CA GLU A 471 20.21 13.79 26.46
C GLU A 471 18.94 13.61 27.31
N GLU A 472 17.80 13.41 26.65
CA GLU A 472 16.51 13.24 27.33
C GLU A 472 16.49 11.97 28.16
N VAL A 473 17.04 10.86 27.66
CA VAL A 473 17.12 9.60 28.42
C VAL A 473 17.97 9.77 29.67
N LEU A 474 19.12 10.44 29.57
CA LEU A 474 20.01 10.70 30.71
C LEU A 474 19.35 11.63 31.74
N SER A 475 18.70 12.69 31.26
CA SER A 475 17.96 13.64 32.09
C SER A 475 16.80 12.96 32.82
N TRP A 476 15.94 12.24 32.09
CA TRP A 476 14.82 11.47 32.63
C TRP A 476 15.26 10.39 33.63
N ALA A 477 16.45 9.84 33.45
CA ALA A 477 17.04 8.88 34.36
C ALA A 477 17.81 9.52 35.52
N ASP A 478 17.77 10.84 35.73
CA ASP A 478 18.52 11.62 36.74
C ASP A 478 20.05 11.45 36.68
N VAL A 479 20.63 11.21 35.50
CA VAL A 479 22.10 11.10 35.32
C VAL A 479 22.66 12.48 34.98
N SER A 480 22.99 13.25 36.01
CA SER A 480 23.57 14.59 35.89
C SER A 480 25.10 14.58 35.97
N SER A 481 25.72 15.68 35.54
CA SER A 481 27.18 15.86 35.62
C SER A 481 27.68 15.96 37.06
N ASP A 482 26.83 16.41 37.97
CA ASP A 482 27.07 16.53 39.42
C ASP A 482 27.21 15.16 40.12
N ARG A 483 26.71 14.08 39.49
CA ARG A 483 27.04 12.69 39.84
C ARG A 483 27.47 11.90 38.60
N ALA A 484 28.49 12.42 37.91
CA ALA A 484 29.01 11.80 36.69
C ALA A 484 29.50 10.36 36.94
N PRO A 485 29.02 9.36 36.17
CA PRO A 485 29.51 8.00 36.26
C PRO A 485 30.97 7.93 35.79
N GLN A 486 31.80 7.13 36.47
CA GLN A 486 33.22 6.96 36.12
C GLN A 486 33.43 5.80 35.14
N ALA A 487 32.62 4.76 35.25
CA ALA A 487 32.62 3.58 34.38
C ALA A 487 31.21 3.32 33.83
N ILE A 488 31.09 3.34 32.49
CA ILE A 488 29.83 3.13 31.77
C ILE A 488 29.93 1.87 30.90
N LEU A 489 28.91 1.01 30.96
CA LEU A 489 28.72 -0.11 30.04
C LEU A 489 27.60 0.19 29.05
N ASP A 490 27.91 0.13 27.77
CA ASP A 490 26.96 0.26 26.66
C ASP A 490 26.61 -1.11 26.05
N VAL A 491 25.43 -1.62 26.40
CA VAL A 491 24.97 -2.96 26.03
C VAL A 491 24.22 -2.93 24.71
N GLY A 492 24.87 -3.38 23.64
CA GLY A 492 24.35 -3.26 22.26
C GLY A 492 24.82 -1.97 21.58
N CYS A 493 26.12 -1.66 21.68
CA CYS A 493 26.68 -0.35 21.34
C CYS A 493 26.66 0.04 19.85
N GLY A 494 26.28 -0.87 18.95
CA GLY A 494 26.35 -0.64 17.50
C GLY A 494 27.76 -0.22 17.05
N VAL A 495 27.86 0.84 16.25
CA VAL A 495 29.14 1.44 15.82
C VAL A 495 29.70 2.48 16.82
N GLY A 496 29.18 2.50 18.04
CA GLY A 496 29.74 3.24 19.18
C GLY A 496 29.40 4.73 19.24
N GLY A 497 28.44 5.23 18.45
CA GLY A 497 28.07 6.66 18.46
C GLY A 497 27.65 7.16 19.85
N SER A 498 26.76 6.44 20.52
CA SER A 498 26.30 6.80 21.87
C SER A 498 27.40 6.62 22.92
N SER A 499 28.25 5.58 22.78
CA SER A 499 29.39 5.35 23.67
C SER A 499 30.39 6.51 23.62
N ARG A 500 30.73 7.00 22.42
CA ARG A 500 31.60 8.18 22.23
C ARG A 500 30.98 9.47 22.79
N TYR A 501 29.67 9.61 22.65
CA TYR A 501 28.94 10.75 23.19
C TYR A 501 29.01 10.77 24.72
N LEU A 502 28.72 9.63 25.37
CA LEU A 502 28.79 9.46 26.82
C LEU A 502 30.20 9.70 27.37
N GLN A 503 31.23 9.18 26.68
CA GLN A 503 32.63 9.41 27.04
C GLN A 503 32.96 10.90 27.03
N LYS A 504 32.57 11.61 25.96
CA LYS A 504 32.81 13.05 25.84
C LYS A 504 32.05 13.87 26.89
N LYS A 505 30.82 13.48 27.22
CA LYS A 505 29.96 14.20 28.16
C LYS A 505 30.46 14.12 29.60
N TYR A 506 30.84 12.92 30.04
CA TYR A 506 31.17 12.66 31.45
C TYR A 506 32.66 12.48 31.73
N GLY A 507 33.51 12.37 30.69
CA GLY A 507 34.92 11.99 30.86
C GLY A 507 35.10 10.56 31.38
N ALA A 508 34.06 9.72 31.27
CA ALA A 508 34.02 8.38 31.84
C ALA A 508 34.78 7.36 30.98
N LYS A 509 35.20 6.25 31.59
CA LYS A 509 35.59 5.04 30.85
C LYS A 509 34.35 4.35 30.33
N VAL A 510 34.20 4.28 29.01
CA VAL A 510 33.04 3.67 28.36
C VAL A 510 33.46 2.38 27.67
N THR A 511 32.79 1.29 28.01
CA THR A 511 32.95 -0.01 27.36
C THR A 511 31.67 -0.34 26.59
N GLY A 512 31.76 -0.57 25.29
CA GLY A 512 30.64 -1.00 24.44
C GLY A 512 30.74 -2.48 24.09
N ILE A 513 29.60 -3.19 24.11
CA ILE A 513 29.51 -4.57 23.63
C ILE A 513 28.52 -4.71 22.49
N THR A 514 28.86 -5.50 21.47
CA THR A 514 27.98 -5.87 20.35
C THR A 514 28.19 -7.34 19.96
N LEU A 515 27.17 -7.97 19.36
CA LEU A 515 27.30 -9.32 18.78
C LEU A 515 27.98 -9.30 17.40
N SER A 516 28.08 -8.14 16.73
CA SER A 516 28.66 -8.03 15.39
C SER A 516 30.15 -7.67 15.44
N PRO A 517 31.06 -8.55 14.94
CA PRO A 517 32.47 -8.22 14.81
C PRO A 517 32.74 -7.03 13.89
N LYS A 518 31.90 -6.81 12.87
CA LYS A 518 32.03 -5.66 11.97
C LYS A 518 31.72 -4.35 12.68
N GLN A 519 30.63 -4.31 13.44
CA GLN A 519 30.28 -3.11 14.21
C GLN A 519 31.33 -2.80 15.27
N GLN A 520 31.86 -3.82 15.96
CA GLN A 520 32.96 -3.66 16.91
C GLN A 520 34.19 -3.05 16.24
N ALA A 521 34.64 -3.60 15.10
CA ALA A 521 35.82 -3.09 14.39
C ALA A 521 35.61 -1.64 13.91
N GLN A 522 34.41 -1.30 13.43
CA GLN A 522 34.05 0.06 13.04
C GLN A 522 34.04 1.01 14.23
N ALA A 523 33.46 0.61 15.36
CA ALA A 523 33.42 1.41 16.58
C ALA A 523 34.84 1.72 17.08
N THR A 524 35.72 0.71 17.13
CA THR A 524 37.14 0.89 17.47
C THR A 524 37.85 1.83 16.50
N ALA A 525 37.59 1.72 15.20
CA ALA A 525 38.21 2.61 14.21
C ALA A 525 37.75 4.08 14.35
N LEU A 526 36.47 4.31 14.66
CA LEU A 526 35.89 5.64 14.85
C LEU A 526 36.29 6.29 16.18
N SER A 527 36.64 5.49 17.19
CA SER A 527 37.01 5.97 18.54
C SER A 527 38.51 6.12 18.76
N LYS A 528 39.35 6.12 17.71
CA LYS A 528 40.82 6.26 17.85
C LYS A 528 41.26 7.52 18.63
N SER A 529 40.50 8.61 18.56
CA SER A 529 40.76 9.86 19.29
C SER A 529 40.20 9.89 20.72
N GLN A 530 39.52 8.82 21.15
CA GLN A 530 38.89 8.68 22.48
C GLN A 530 39.32 7.34 23.10
N PRO A 531 40.55 7.23 23.65
CA PRO A 531 41.10 5.97 24.13
C PRO A 531 40.32 5.35 25.30
N ASP A 532 39.59 6.16 26.06
CA ASP A 532 38.70 5.69 27.13
C ASP A 532 37.38 5.10 26.63
N CYS A 533 37.17 5.00 25.31
CA CYS A 533 36.01 4.37 24.68
C CYS A 533 36.44 3.07 23.98
N THR A 534 36.17 1.93 24.61
CA THR A 534 36.60 0.60 24.14
C THR A 534 35.42 -0.28 23.72
N PHE A 535 35.63 -1.20 22.78
CA PHE A 535 34.56 -2.03 22.20
C PHE A 535 35.00 -3.49 22.08
N GLN A 536 34.10 -4.42 22.37
CA GLN A 536 34.36 -5.85 22.25
C GLN A 536 33.14 -6.64 21.74
N VAL A 537 33.42 -7.79 21.12
CA VAL A 537 32.37 -8.73 20.72
C VAL A 537 31.98 -9.57 21.93
N ALA A 538 30.76 -9.41 22.43
CA ALA A 538 30.28 -10.14 23.60
C ALA A 538 28.76 -10.36 23.58
N ASP A 539 28.33 -11.47 24.17
CA ASP A 539 26.91 -11.80 24.37
C ASP A 539 26.38 -11.10 25.63
N ALA A 540 25.33 -10.29 25.48
CA ALA A 540 24.71 -9.59 26.59
C ALA A 540 24.04 -10.52 27.62
N LEU A 541 23.79 -11.80 27.25
CA LEU A 541 23.30 -12.82 28.18
C LEU A 541 24.43 -13.50 28.97
N LYS A 542 25.70 -13.19 28.67
CA LYS A 542 26.89 -13.73 29.34
C LYS A 542 28.05 -12.75 29.18
N MET A 543 27.98 -11.64 29.89
CA MET A 543 28.93 -10.54 29.75
C MET A 543 30.28 -10.90 30.40
N PRO A 544 31.42 -10.71 29.72
CA PRO A 544 32.74 -11.09 30.21
C PRO A 544 33.33 -10.05 31.17
N PHE A 545 32.52 -9.58 32.12
CA PHE A 545 32.91 -8.59 33.13
C PHE A 545 32.69 -9.15 34.52
N ALA A 546 33.50 -8.70 35.48
CA ALA A 546 33.29 -9.01 36.88
C ALA A 546 32.00 -8.35 37.40
N ASP A 547 31.47 -8.89 38.48
CA ASP A 547 30.36 -8.30 39.21
C ASP A 547 30.73 -6.89 39.68
N ASN A 548 29.75 -5.98 39.73
CA ASN A 548 29.93 -4.63 40.28
C ASN A 548 31.07 -3.82 39.60
N SER A 549 31.15 -3.88 38.27
CA SER A 549 32.21 -3.20 37.50
C SER A 549 31.83 -1.79 37.04
N PHE A 550 30.54 -1.48 36.86
CA PHE A 550 30.10 -0.25 36.20
C PHE A 550 29.16 0.60 37.07
N ASP A 551 29.34 1.92 37.03
CA ASP A 551 28.49 2.90 37.73
C ASP A 551 27.17 3.13 36.97
N LEU A 552 27.23 3.06 35.63
CA LEU A 552 26.07 3.15 34.75
C LEU A 552 26.08 1.98 33.75
N VAL A 553 25.00 1.20 33.72
CA VAL A 553 24.78 0.17 32.70
C VAL A 553 23.59 0.61 31.85
N TRP A 554 23.82 0.89 30.58
CA TRP A 554 22.80 1.42 29.68
C TRP A 554 22.57 0.46 28.51
N SER A 555 21.33 0.42 28.02
CA SER A 555 20.93 -0.38 26.86
C SER A 555 19.91 0.42 26.06
N LEU A 556 20.32 0.97 24.91
CA LEU A 556 19.47 1.74 24.02
C LEU A 556 19.14 0.94 22.75
N GLU A 557 17.89 0.53 22.60
CA GLU A 557 17.35 -0.23 21.45
C GLU A 557 18.08 -1.55 21.15
N SER A 558 18.47 -2.25 22.22
CA SER A 558 19.02 -3.61 22.10
C SER A 558 18.22 -4.66 22.88
N GLY A 559 17.41 -4.25 23.86
CA GLY A 559 16.63 -5.15 24.72
C GLY A 559 15.61 -6.00 23.97
N GLU A 560 15.05 -5.48 22.87
CA GLU A 560 14.08 -6.17 22.02
C GLU A 560 14.67 -7.44 21.40
N HIS A 561 15.99 -7.47 21.17
CA HIS A 561 16.71 -8.60 20.57
C HIS A 561 16.99 -9.74 21.56
N MET A 562 16.79 -9.54 22.86
CA MET A 562 17.16 -10.50 23.90
C MET A 562 16.12 -11.63 24.02
N PRO A 563 16.43 -12.91 23.81
CA PRO A 563 15.45 -13.99 23.97
C PRO A 563 15.08 -14.23 25.44
N GLU A 564 16.05 -14.08 26.35
CA GLU A 564 15.88 -14.35 27.78
C GLU A 564 15.91 -13.03 28.56
N LYS A 565 14.77 -12.30 28.58
CA LYS A 565 14.67 -10.95 29.20
C LYS A 565 15.13 -10.92 30.66
N ALA A 566 14.76 -11.93 31.44
CA ALA A 566 15.17 -12.03 32.84
C ALA A 566 16.68 -12.19 33.00
N LYS A 567 17.31 -13.05 32.19
CA LYS A 567 18.77 -13.27 32.23
C LYS A 567 19.54 -12.05 31.76
N PHE A 568 19.04 -11.36 30.74
CA PHE A 568 19.58 -10.09 30.27
C PHE A 568 19.58 -9.04 31.40
N MET A 569 18.43 -8.85 32.05
CA MET A 569 18.31 -7.94 33.21
C MET A 569 19.20 -8.38 34.37
N SER A 570 19.32 -9.68 34.64
CA SER A 570 20.25 -10.22 35.66
C SER A 570 21.71 -9.89 35.35
N GLU A 571 22.15 -10.01 34.10
CA GLU A 571 23.53 -9.66 33.71
C GLU A 571 23.79 -8.16 33.84
N MET A 572 22.86 -7.31 33.38
CA MET A 572 22.96 -5.86 33.59
C MET A 572 23.05 -5.50 35.08
N HIS A 573 22.24 -6.16 35.92
CA HIS A 573 22.26 -5.98 37.37
C HIS A 573 23.54 -6.51 38.02
N ARG A 574 24.06 -7.66 37.56
CA ARG A 574 25.29 -8.26 38.08
C ARG A 574 26.49 -7.34 37.88
N VAL A 575 26.67 -6.82 36.66
CA VAL A 575 27.81 -5.96 36.32
C VAL A 575 27.66 -4.53 36.82
N CYS A 576 26.45 -4.10 37.16
CA CYS A 576 26.19 -2.81 37.83
C CYS A 576 26.69 -2.85 39.28
N LYS A 577 27.38 -1.79 39.72
CA LYS A 577 27.81 -1.60 41.12
C LYS A 577 26.62 -1.37 42.05
N PRO A 578 26.73 -1.69 43.35
CA PRO A 578 25.75 -1.24 44.33
C PRO A 578 25.66 0.29 44.34
N GLY A 579 24.45 0.83 44.32
CA GLY A 579 24.17 2.26 44.11
C GLY A 579 24.30 2.74 42.67
N GLY A 580 24.82 1.90 41.75
CA GLY A 580 24.89 2.19 40.33
C GLY A 580 23.52 2.14 39.66
N ARG A 581 23.42 2.78 38.49
CA ARG A 581 22.18 2.94 37.74
C ARG A 581 22.12 2.05 36.51
N ILE A 582 20.92 1.55 36.22
CA ILE A 582 20.61 0.76 35.03
C ILE A 582 19.56 1.52 34.23
N ILE A 583 19.81 1.71 32.93
CA ILE A 583 18.86 2.33 31.99
C ILE A 583 18.58 1.34 30.86
N LEU A 584 17.30 1.08 30.60
CA LEU A 584 16.82 0.26 29.50
C LEU A 584 15.84 1.07 28.65
N VAL A 585 16.10 1.11 27.35
CA VAL A 585 15.22 1.70 26.34
C VAL A 585 15.04 0.67 25.24
N THR A 586 13.79 0.28 24.95
CA THR A 586 13.51 -0.87 24.07
C THR A 586 12.11 -0.81 23.49
N TRP A 587 11.90 -1.51 22.36
CA TRP A 587 10.55 -1.77 21.88
C TRP A 587 9.87 -2.85 22.73
N VAL A 588 8.62 -2.59 23.08
CA VAL A 588 7.75 -3.50 23.84
C VAL A 588 6.36 -3.53 23.22
N HIS A 589 5.53 -4.49 23.63
CA HIS A 589 4.09 -4.36 23.38
C HIS A 589 3.44 -3.54 24.50
N ARG A 590 2.20 -3.08 24.30
CA ARG A 590 1.44 -2.39 25.36
C ARG A 590 1.33 -3.22 26.64
N ASN A 591 1.25 -2.56 27.78
CA ASN A 591 0.93 -3.20 29.04
C ASN A 591 -0.45 -3.89 28.97
N LEU A 592 -0.59 -4.96 29.76
CA LEU A 592 -1.78 -5.80 29.83
C LEU A 592 -2.32 -5.78 31.25
N GLU A 593 -3.64 -5.56 31.38
CA GLU A 593 -4.33 -5.68 32.66
C GLU A 593 -4.41 -7.15 33.13
N ALA A 594 -4.70 -7.39 34.41
CA ALA A 594 -4.63 -8.70 35.08
C ALA A 594 -5.45 -9.86 34.47
N ASN A 595 -6.27 -9.61 33.43
CA ASN A 595 -7.01 -10.63 32.67
C ASN A 595 -7.06 -10.34 31.17
N GLU A 596 -6.19 -9.44 30.69
CA GLU A 596 -6.14 -9.04 29.30
C GLU A 596 -5.07 -9.82 28.55
N ALA A 597 -5.35 -10.16 27.29
CA ALA A 597 -4.38 -10.77 26.40
C ALA A 597 -4.35 -10.00 25.08
N LEU A 598 -3.18 -9.99 24.43
CA LEU A 598 -3.06 -9.46 23.08
C LEU A 598 -4.05 -10.15 22.15
N THR A 599 -4.80 -9.35 21.39
CA THR A 599 -5.76 -9.88 20.42
C THR A 599 -5.02 -10.64 19.32
N SER A 600 -5.71 -11.57 18.65
CA SER A 600 -5.06 -12.32 17.54
C SER A 600 -4.58 -11.41 16.40
N LYS A 601 -5.13 -10.19 16.28
CA LYS A 601 -4.66 -9.19 15.30
C LYS A 601 -3.31 -8.61 15.72
N GLU A 602 -3.16 -8.27 17.00
CA GLU A 602 -1.92 -7.76 17.59
C GLU A 602 -0.82 -8.81 17.55
N VAL A 603 -1.10 -10.04 17.98
CA VAL A 603 -0.14 -11.16 17.90
C VAL A 603 0.33 -11.38 16.47
N ARG A 604 -0.57 -11.31 15.48
CA ARG A 604 -0.18 -11.42 14.06
C ARG A 604 0.66 -10.25 13.58
N LEU A 605 0.42 -9.04 14.08
CA LEU A 605 1.20 -7.86 13.73
C LEU A 605 2.63 -7.98 14.30
N LEU A 606 2.75 -8.22 15.60
CA LEU A 606 4.03 -8.40 16.29
C LEU A 606 4.84 -9.53 15.66
N LYS A 607 4.20 -10.68 15.38
CA LYS A 607 4.88 -11.81 14.73
C LYS A 607 5.46 -11.45 13.35
N ARG A 608 4.77 -10.62 12.57
CA ARG A 608 5.28 -10.18 11.26
C ARG A 608 6.45 -9.22 11.40
N ILE A 609 6.45 -8.37 12.44
CA ILE A 609 7.57 -7.49 12.77
C ILE A 609 8.76 -8.34 13.23
N SER A 610 8.55 -9.27 14.17
CA SER A 610 9.59 -10.20 14.65
C SER A 610 10.24 -11.02 13.54
N GLN A 611 9.44 -11.53 12.60
CA GLN A 611 9.94 -12.30 11.47
C GLN A 611 10.88 -11.51 10.55
N ALA A 612 10.77 -10.19 10.54
CA ALA A 612 11.51 -9.36 9.62
C ALA A 612 12.74 -8.67 10.26
N TYR A 613 12.68 -8.37 11.57
CA TYR A 613 13.83 -7.87 12.34
C TYR A 613 14.56 -8.95 13.14
N HIS A 614 14.19 -10.23 12.96
CA HIS A 614 14.73 -11.33 13.76
C HIS A 614 14.59 -11.11 15.27
N LEU A 615 13.40 -10.69 15.72
CA LEU A 615 13.13 -10.46 17.14
C LEU A 615 12.57 -11.73 17.81
N PRO A 616 12.94 -11.99 19.08
CA PRO A 616 12.30 -12.98 19.94
C PRO A 616 10.85 -12.58 20.29
N ASP A 617 10.23 -13.32 21.21
CA ASP A 617 8.92 -12.96 21.74
C ASP A 617 8.97 -11.61 22.45
N TRP A 618 7.92 -10.83 22.24
CA TRP A 618 7.76 -9.50 22.83
C TRP A 618 7.26 -9.62 24.27
N CYS A 619 7.68 -8.67 25.11
CA CYS A 619 7.11 -8.44 26.44
C CYS A 619 6.63 -6.99 26.56
N SER A 620 5.94 -6.68 27.64
CA SER A 620 5.55 -5.32 28.02
C SER A 620 6.66 -4.62 28.80
N MET A 621 6.50 -3.33 29.08
CA MET A 621 7.43 -2.64 29.98
C MET A 621 7.21 -3.07 31.43
N ASP A 622 5.97 -3.36 31.82
CA ASP A 622 5.65 -3.87 33.16
C ASP A 622 6.35 -5.21 33.45
N ASP A 623 6.55 -6.05 32.43
CA ASP A 623 7.33 -7.29 32.60
C ASP A 623 8.79 -7.01 32.97
N TYR A 624 9.42 -5.98 32.39
CA TYR A 624 10.77 -5.58 32.76
C TYR A 624 10.81 -4.97 34.17
N CYS A 625 9.86 -4.11 34.51
CA CYS A 625 9.73 -3.54 35.85
C CYS A 625 9.52 -4.63 36.91
N HIS A 626 8.67 -5.61 36.63
CA HIS A 626 8.45 -6.75 37.51
C HIS A 626 9.72 -7.60 37.69
N ILE A 627 10.50 -7.84 36.63
CA ILE A 627 11.79 -8.52 36.75
C ILE A 627 12.75 -7.71 37.64
N ALA A 628 12.83 -6.40 37.43
CA ALA A 628 13.71 -5.52 38.18
C ALA A 628 13.36 -5.49 39.69
N THR A 629 12.08 -5.38 40.02
CA THR A 629 11.61 -5.31 41.42
C THR A 629 11.63 -6.69 42.08
N GLU A 630 10.87 -7.65 41.56
CA GLU A 630 10.58 -8.91 42.26
C GLU A 630 11.73 -9.92 42.19
N LYS A 631 12.49 -9.93 41.08
CA LYS A 631 13.58 -10.92 40.90
C LYS A 631 14.96 -10.38 41.26
N LEU A 632 15.19 -9.09 41.04
CA LEU A 632 16.51 -8.48 41.20
C LEU A 632 16.59 -7.57 42.44
N GLY A 633 15.46 -7.21 43.04
CA GLY A 633 15.42 -6.35 44.24
C GLY A 633 15.98 -4.96 43.97
N MET A 634 15.84 -4.43 42.75
CA MET A 634 16.29 -3.09 42.41
C MET A 634 15.40 -2.03 43.07
N SER A 635 15.98 -0.87 43.41
CA SER A 635 15.26 0.25 44.02
C SER A 635 15.11 1.43 43.04
N GLY A 636 14.15 2.31 43.32
CA GLY A 636 13.93 3.52 42.52
C GLY A 636 13.50 3.25 41.08
N ILE A 637 12.76 2.16 40.84
CA ILE A 637 12.28 1.81 39.50
C ILE A 637 11.33 2.88 38.98
N ARG A 638 11.62 3.41 37.79
CA ARG A 638 10.73 4.27 37.01
C ARG A 638 10.62 3.75 35.59
N SER A 639 9.47 3.92 34.96
CA SER A 639 9.24 3.58 33.56
C SER A 639 8.37 4.61 32.86
N ASP A 640 8.52 4.73 31.54
CA ASP A 640 7.76 5.67 30.72
C ASP A 640 7.52 5.12 29.29
N ASP A 641 6.54 5.68 28.58
CA ASP A 641 6.19 5.36 27.19
C ASP A 641 6.40 6.57 26.28
N TRP A 642 7.50 6.55 25.52
CA TRP A 642 7.87 7.63 24.60
C TRP A 642 7.39 7.40 23.17
N SER A 643 6.44 6.50 22.95
CA SER A 643 5.89 6.20 21.61
C SER A 643 5.51 7.45 20.82
N LYS A 644 4.96 8.48 21.48
CA LYS A 644 4.57 9.75 20.84
C LYS A 644 5.76 10.46 20.22
N PHE A 645 6.88 10.53 20.92
CA PHE A 645 8.09 11.23 20.50
C PHE A 645 8.86 10.45 19.43
N ILE A 646 8.67 9.13 19.38
CA ILE A 646 9.43 8.23 18.49
C ILE A 646 8.70 7.89 17.20
N ALA A 647 7.36 7.82 17.23
CA ALA A 647 6.55 7.51 16.05
C ALA A 647 6.87 8.35 14.79
N PRO A 648 7.24 9.65 14.89
CA PRO A 648 7.65 10.45 13.72
C PRO A 648 8.87 9.89 12.98
N PHE A 649 9.80 9.22 13.67
CA PHE A 649 11.02 8.65 13.10
C PHE A 649 10.74 7.75 11.89
N TRP A 650 9.75 6.86 11.99
CA TRP A 650 9.43 5.94 10.89
C TRP A 650 8.96 6.65 9.62
N SER A 651 8.29 7.80 9.78
CA SER A 651 7.87 8.62 8.64
C SER A 651 9.07 9.31 7.99
N ALA A 652 10.02 9.78 8.81
CA ALA A 652 11.28 10.35 8.34
C ALA A 652 12.17 9.33 7.60
N VAL A 653 12.25 8.09 8.09
CA VAL A 653 12.99 7.02 7.43
C VAL A 653 12.40 6.71 6.05
N ILE A 654 11.07 6.63 5.96
CA ILE A 654 10.38 6.44 4.67
C ILE A 654 10.68 7.59 3.71
N GLN A 655 10.66 8.85 4.16
CA GLN A 655 10.99 9.98 3.30
C GLN A 655 12.44 9.96 2.79
N THR A 656 13.37 9.58 3.67
CA THR A 656 14.79 9.50 3.30
C THR A 656 15.03 8.38 2.29
N ALA A 657 14.33 7.25 2.42
CA ALA A 657 14.34 6.17 1.42
C ALA A 657 13.82 6.62 0.05
N LEU A 658 12.94 7.63 -0.02
CA LEU A 658 12.42 8.19 -1.27
C LEU A 658 13.37 9.21 -1.93
N GLN A 659 14.43 9.66 -1.25
CA GLN A 659 15.43 10.55 -1.84
C GLN A 659 16.40 9.78 -2.77
N PRO A 660 17.01 10.44 -3.77
CA PRO A 660 17.94 9.79 -4.70
C PRO A 660 19.10 9.05 -4.01
N ARG A 661 19.67 9.62 -2.94
CA ARG A 661 20.73 8.99 -2.15
C ARG A 661 20.23 7.74 -1.40
N GLY A 662 19.01 7.78 -0.86
CA GLY A 662 18.37 6.64 -0.21
C GLY A 662 18.13 5.47 -1.17
N TRP A 663 17.71 5.75 -2.41
CA TRP A 663 17.56 4.72 -3.45
C TRP A 663 18.88 4.02 -3.80
N TRP A 664 19.97 4.77 -3.96
CA TRP A 664 21.29 4.20 -4.25
C TRP A 664 21.84 3.38 -3.08
N ALA A 665 21.57 3.80 -1.84
CA ALA A 665 21.96 3.06 -0.65
C ALA A 665 21.14 1.77 -0.48
N LEU A 666 19.82 1.80 -0.73
CA LEU A 666 18.95 0.62 -0.75
C LEU A 666 19.35 -0.39 -1.85
N ALA A 667 19.71 0.10 -3.04
CA ALA A 667 20.17 -0.74 -4.15
C ALA A 667 21.49 -1.46 -3.84
N ARG A 668 22.42 -0.81 -3.12
CA ARG A 668 23.68 -1.41 -2.66
C ARG A 668 23.50 -2.37 -1.47
N GLY A 669 22.50 -2.14 -0.62
CA GLY A 669 22.26 -2.91 0.63
C GLY A 669 21.64 -4.29 0.48
N GLY A 670 21.28 -4.73 -0.73
CA GLY A 670 20.78 -6.09 -1.00
C GLY A 670 19.37 -6.40 -0.45
N LEU A 671 18.97 -7.68 -0.53
CA LEU A 671 17.59 -8.12 -0.27
C LEU A 671 17.13 -7.95 1.20
N GLU A 672 18.04 -8.06 2.16
CA GLU A 672 17.70 -7.91 3.59
C GLU A 672 17.42 -6.44 3.95
N THR A 673 18.18 -5.50 3.38
CA THR A 673 17.90 -4.05 3.51
C THR A 673 16.55 -3.68 2.86
N PHE A 674 16.21 -4.30 1.72
CA PHE A 674 14.89 -4.13 1.09
C PHE A 674 13.75 -4.72 1.93
N ARG A 675 13.97 -5.85 2.62
CA ARG A 675 13.00 -6.41 3.57
C ARG A 675 12.78 -5.48 4.76
N GLY A 676 13.84 -4.88 5.33
CA GLY A 676 13.74 -3.87 6.38
C GLY A 676 12.85 -2.69 5.98
N ALA A 677 12.99 -2.20 4.74
CA ALA A 677 12.11 -1.15 4.19
C ALA A 677 10.62 -1.56 4.13
N LEU A 678 10.31 -2.82 3.83
CA LEU A 678 8.94 -3.35 3.78
C LEU A 678 8.28 -3.48 5.16
N VAL A 679 9.05 -3.40 6.26
CA VAL A 679 8.55 -3.50 7.64
C VAL A 679 8.09 -2.15 8.18
N MET A 680 8.59 -1.04 7.63
CA MET A 680 8.28 0.31 8.12
C MET A 680 6.77 0.60 8.22
N PRO A 681 5.91 0.17 7.27
CA PRO A 681 4.45 0.32 7.40
C PRO A 681 3.85 -0.51 8.55
N LEU A 682 4.48 -1.65 8.91
CA LEU A 682 4.04 -2.50 10.03
C LEU A 682 4.40 -1.87 11.38
N MET A 683 5.61 -1.32 11.53
CA MET A 683 5.99 -0.57 12.73
C MET A 683 5.10 0.65 12.92
N ASN A 684 4.91 1.47 11.88
CA ASN A 684 4.02 2.63 11.93
C ASN A 684 2.58 2.23 12.29
N ARG A 685 2.09 1.10 11.77
CA ARG A 685 0.81 0.54 12.19
C ARG A 685 0.81 0.14 13.66
N GLY A 686 1.87 -0.51 14.15
CA GLY A 686 2.02 -0.94 15.55
C GLY A 686 1.93 0.23 16.53
N TYR A 687 2.66 1.31 16.27
CA TYR A 687 2.59 2.53 17.08
C TYR A 687 1.20 3.19 16.99
N ARG A 688 0.63 3.31 15.78
CA ARG A 688 -0.71 3.91 15.59
C ARG A 688 -1.83 3.15 16.28
N THR A 689 -1.75 1.82 16.34
CA THR A 689 -2.75 1.01 17.06
C THR A 689 -2.43 0.88 18.54
N GLY A 690 -1.34 1.49 19.02
CA GLY A 690 -0.86 1.35 20.39
C GLY A 690 -0.39 -0.06 20.74
N THR A 691 -0.20 -0.94 19.75
CA THR A 691 0.22 -2.34 19.96
C THR A 691 1.71 -2.43 20.23
N VAL A 692 2.51 -1.65 19.51
CA VAL A 692 3.95 -1.49 19.73
C VAL A 692 4.15 -0.20 20.50
N ARG A 693 4.93 -0.28 21.58
CA ARG A 693 5.32 0.86 22.42
C ARG A 693 6.83 1.01 22.44
N PHE A 694 7.28 2.24 22.64
CA PHE A 694 8.69 2.57 22.84
C PHE A 694 8.88 2.90 24.32
N GLY A 695 9.34 1.93 25.08
CA GLY A 695 9.34 2.02 26.53
C GLY A 695 10.74 2.28 27.10
N LEU A 696 10.76 2.95 28.23
CA LEU A 696 11.95 3.25 29.01
C LEU A 696 11.78 2.70 30.43
N MET A 697 12.88 2.27 31.04
CA MET A 697 12.96 1.90 32.44
C MET A 697 14.33 2.31 33.01
N THR A 698 14.33 2.86 34.22
CA THR A 698 15.55 3.12 35.00
C THR A 698 15.40 2.59 36.42
N GLY A 699 16.51 2.25 37.06
CA GLY A 699 16.55 1.80 38.46
C GLY A 699 17.97 1.71 38.99
N CYS A 700 18.10 1.58 40.32
CA CYS A 700 19.39 1.43 40.98
C CYS A 700 19.54 0.04 41.61
N LYS A 701 20.77 -0.46 41.64
CA LYS A 701 21.11 -1.63 42.44
C LYS A 701 21.20 -1.24 43.91
N VAL A 702 20.54 -1.98 44.80
CA VAL A 702 20.50 -1.67 46.24
C VAL A 702 21.89 -1.83 46.87
N GLN A 703 22.25 -0.94 47.80
CA GLN A 703 23.48 -1.07 48.59
C GLN A 703 23.35 -2.22 49.59
N GLY A 704 24.41 -3.02 49.75
CA GLY A 704 24.38 -4.24 50.57
C GLY A 704 24.02 -4.05 52.06
N GLY A 705 23.87 -2.80 52.55
CA GLY A 705 23.42 -2.48 53.91
C GLY A 705 21.90 -2.33 54.08
N ASP A 706 21.12 -2.13 53.00
CA ASP A 706 19.68 -1.81 53.07
C ASP A 706 18.75 -3.03 52.95
N ILE A 707 19.32 -4.24 52.84
CA ILE A 707 18.55 -5.50 52.70
C ILE A 707 17.66 -5.75 53.93
N ALA A 708 17.99 -5.17 55.10
CA ALA A 708 17.19 -5.27 56.31
C ALA A 708 15.92 -4.39 56.32
N ALA A 709 15.85 -3.34 55.47
CA ALA A 709 14.69 -2.43 55.42
C ALA A 709 13.69 -2.80 54.31
N ALA A 710 14.13 -3.48 53.25
CA ALA A 710 13.24 -3.90 52.17
C ALA A 710 12.32 -5.09 52.58
N SER A 711 12.70 -5.88 53.57
CA SER A 711 11.89 -7.04 54.03
C SER A 711 10.66 -6.66 54.86
N THR A 712 10.55 -5.41 55.33
CA THR A 712 9.43 -4.94 56.16
C THR A 712 8.36 -4.20 55.36
N ALA A 713 8.64 -3.76 54.14
CA ALA A 713 7.67 -3.08 53.26
C ALA A 713 6.82 -4.02 52.39
N ALA A 714 7.25 -5.28 52.21
CA ALA A 714 6.53 -6.28 51.41
C ALA A 714 5.30 -6.92 52.11
N ALA A 715 4.99 -6.51 53.35
CA ALA A 715 3.97 -7.16 54.18
C ALA A 715 2.56 -6.54 54.11
N SER A 716 2.29 -5.53 53.26
CA SER A 716 0.99 -4.83 53.24
C SER A 716 0.30 -4.69 51.87
N ALA A 717 0.75 -5.39 50.82
CA ALA A 717 0.04 -5.44 49.54
C ALA A 717 -0.77 -6.75 49.39
N PRO A 718 -2.06 -6.72 48.96
CA PRO A 718 -2.89 -7.91 48.89
C PRO A 718 -2.39 -8.88 47.81
N SER A 719 -2.21 -10.15 48.19
CA SER A 719 -1.78 -11.22 47.31
C SER A 719 -2.75 -11.43 46.15
N ALA A 720 -2.35 -11.12 44.92
CA ALA A 720 -3.04 -11.54 43.70
C ALA A 720 -2.68 -13.01 43.34
N LEU A 721 -2.81 -13.91 44.32
CA LEU A 721 -2.70 -15.35 44.16
C LEU A 721 -4.12 -15.94 44.08
N SER A 722 -4.87 -15.57 43.04
CA SER A 722 -6.23 -16.12 42.82
C SER A 722 -6.71 -16.25 41.37
N VAL A 723 -5.90 -15.91 40.35
CA VAL A 723 -6.32 -16.06 38.92
C VAL A 723 -5.91 -17.40 38.29
N TRP A 724 -5.11 -18.24 38.96
CA TRP A 724 -4.69 -19.56 38.45
C TRP A 724 -5.37 -20.74 39.15
N LYS A 725 -6.70 -20.72 39.30
CA LYS A 725 -7.49 -21.95 39.54
C LYS A 725 -8.86 -21.90 38.86
N ALA A 726 -8.89 -22.13 37.54
CA ALA A 726 -10.09 -22.60 36.84
C ALA A 726 -9.86 -23.99 36.24
N LYS A 727 -10.15 -25.00 37.07
CA LYS A 727 -10.53 -26.41 36.84
C LYS A 727 -9.83 -27.24 35.73
N PRO A 728 -9.12 -28.33 36.11
CA PRO A 728 -8.76 -29.43 35.23
C PRO A 728 -9.94 -30.41 35.12
N LYS A 729 -10.65 -30.41 34.00
CA LYS A 729 -11.46 -31.55 33.56
C LYS A 729 -11.10 -31.90 32.12
N ARG A 730 -9.95 -32.59 31.98
CA ARG A 730 -9.58 -33.49 30.88
C ARG A 730 -8.22 -34.14 31.18
N LEU A 731 -8.12 -34.76 32.35
CA LEU A 731 -7.02 -35.63 32.74
C LEU A 731 -7.60 -36.98 33.18
N ALA A 732 -8.28 -37.60 32.23
CA ALA A 732 -8.72 -38.99 32.29
C ALA A 732 -8.71 -39.54 30.85
N LEU A 733 -7.62 -39.33 30.12
CA LEU A 733 -7.35 -40.01 28.84
C LEU A 733 -5.88 -39.91 28.37
N CYS A 734 -4.93 -39.72 29.29
CA CYS A 734 -3.48 -39.69 28.96
C CYS A 734 -2.70 -40.92 29.46
N GLY A 735 -3.36 -41.88 30.11
CA GLY A 735 -2.75 -43.18 30.44
C GLY A 735 -2.68 -44.17 29.27
N ALA A 736 -3.38 -43.89 28.15
CA ALA A 736 -3.50 -44.81 27.02
C ALA A 736 -2.79 -44.34 25.72
N LEU A 737 -2.06 -43.22 25.76
CA LEU A 737 -1.34 -42.69 24.57
C LEU A 737 0.19 -42.83 24.66
N GLY A 738 0.71 -43.43 25.74
CA GLY A 738 2.13 -43.77 25.89
C GLY A 738 2.63 -44.85 24.93
N GLN A 739 1.74 -45.55 24.21
CA GLN A 739 2.12 -46.54 23.19
C GLN A 739 2.01 -46.04 21.73
N VAL A 740 1.58 -44.79 21.48
CA VAL A 740 1.45 -44.26 20.10
C VAL A 740 2.60 -43.33 19.70
N VAL A 741 3.48 -42.98 20.64
CA VAL A 741 4.59 -42.01 20.46
C VAL A 741 5.72 -42.51 19.56
N SER A 742 5.79 -43.80 19.20
CA SER A 742 6.78 -44.26 18.20
C SER A 742 6.39 -43.92 16.75
N SER A 743 5.14 -43.50 16.48
CA SER A 743 4.64 -43.32 15.11
C SER A 743 4.54 -41.88 14.61
N SER A 744 4.56 -40.87 15.49
CA SER A 744 4.27 -39.46 15.13
C SER A 744 5.51 -38.58 14.88
N THR A 745 6.68 -38.97 15.37
CA THR A 745 7.98 -38.29 15.11
C THR A 745 8.44 -38.41 13.65
N THR A 746 7.98 -39.44 12.94
CA THR A 746 8.34 -39.69 11.52
C THR A 746 7.62 -38.75 10.54
N LYS A 747 6.41 -38.25 10.85
CA LYS A 747 5.67 -37.35 9.94
C LYS A 747 6.19 -35.91 9.95
N SER A 748 6.60 -35.41 11.12
CA SER A 748 7.19 -34.06 11.29
C SER A 748 8.58 -33.96 10.62
N SER A 749 9.40 -35.01 10.74
CA SER A 749 10.71 -35.08 10.07
C SER A 749 10.59 -35.24 8.56
N ARG A 750 9.59 -36.00 8.07
CA ARG A 750 9.29 -36.12 6.63
C ARG A 750 8.87 -34.80 6.00
N LEU A 751 8.05 -33.99 6.67
CA LEU A 751 7.64 -32.67 6.16
C LEU A 751 8.83 -31.70 6.13
N ALA A 752 9.67 -31.70 7.16
CA ALA A 752 10.90 -30.89 7.17
C ALA A 752 11.89 -31.31 6.08
N ALA A 753 12.07 -32.63 5.88
CA ALA A 753 12.88 -33.18 4.80
C ALA A 753 12.32 -32.82 3.40
N LEU A 754 11.00 -32.86 3.24
CA LEU A 754 10.33 -32.46 2.00
C LEU A 754 10.55 -30.97 1.70
N LEU A 755 10.38 -30.09 2.70
CA LEU A 755 10.61 -28.65 2.55
C LEU A 755 12.07 -28.32 2.23
N ALA A 756 13.03 -29.04 2.83
CA ALA A 756 14.44 -28.91 2.51
C ALA A 756 14.76 -29.33 1.06
N LYS A 757 14.14 -30.42 0.58
CA LYS A 757 14.23 -30.87 -0.82
C LYS A 757 13.62 -29.83 -1.77
N VAL A 758 12.44 -29.29 -1.46
CA VAL A 758 11.79 -28.24 -2.26
C VAL A 758 12.63 -26.97 -2.31
N LYS A 759 13.23 -26.54 -1.18
CA LYS A 759 14.15 -25.40 -1.16
C LYS A 759 15.38 -25.64 -2.02
N THR A 760 15.93 -26.85 -1.99
CA THR A 760 17.10 -27.22 -2.80
C THR A 760 16.79 -27.15 -4.29
N VAL A 761 15.62 -27.63 -4.72
CA VAL A 761 15.15 -27.48 -6.10
C VAL A 761 14.94 -26.00 -6.44
N TRP A 762 14.29 -25.22 -5.57
CA TRP A 762 14.08 -23.78 -5.78
C TRP A 762 15.41 -23.01 -5.95
N ASP A 763 16.38 -23.24 -5.07
CA ASP A 763 17.71 -22.61 -5.18
C ASP A 763 18.39 -23.02 -6.51
N PHE A 764 18.22 -24.27 -6.94
CA PHE A 764 18.79 -24.81 -8.19
C PHE A 764 18.21 -24.12 -9.44
N THR A 765 16.92 -23.75 -9.41
CA THR A 765 16.28 -23.02 -10.52
C THR A 765 16.78 -21.59 -10.74
N ARG A 766 17.62 -21.05 -9.86
CA ARG A 766 18.09 -19.65 -9.86
C ARG A 766 16.92 -18.65 -9.88
N PRO A 767 16.25 -18.41 -8.74
CA PRO A 767 15.02 -17.61 -8.67
C PRO A 767 15.10 -16.22 -9.31
N HIS A 768 16.25 -15.55 -9.24
CA HIS A 768 16.44 -14.23 -9.86
C HIS A 768 16.31 -14.27 -11.40
N THR A 769 16.74 -15.35 -12.06
CA THR A 769 16.59 -15.50 -13.52
C THR A 769 15.15 -15.88 -13.89
N LEU A 770 14.48 -16.70 -13.06
CA LEU A 770 13.07 -17.06 -13.25
C LEU A 770 12.15 -15.84 -13.10
N ILE A 771 12.31 -15.07 -12.03
CA ILE A 771 11.54 -13.85 -11.79
C ILE A 771 11.76 -12.87 -12.95
N GLY A 772 13.02 -12.67 -13.36
CA GLY A 772 13.34 -11.83 -14.52
C GLY A 772 12.67 -12.31 -15.81
N THR A 773 12.62 -13.63 -16.05
CA THR A 773 11.97 -14.21 -17.24
C THR A 773 10.45 -14.01 -17.20
N VAL A 774 9.81 -14.18 -16.04
CA VAL A 774 8.37 -13.93 -15.88
C VAL A 774 8.03 -12.47 -16.14
N ILE A 775 8.78 -11.54 -15.55
CA ILE A 775 8.58 -10.10 -15.75
C ILE A 775 8.80 -9.74 -17.22
N SER A 776 9.92 -10.17 -17.81
CA SER A 776 10.28 -9.87 -19.20
C SER A 776 9.23 -10.33 -20.20
N ILE A 777 8.82 -11.61 -20.16
CA ILE A 777 7.82 -12.15 -21.11
C ILE A 777 6.47 -11.46 -20.94
N THR A 778 6.04 -11.24 -19.69
CA THR A 778 4.78 -10.54 -19.41
C THR A 778 4.82 -9.10 -19.95
N THR A 779 5.94 -8.40 -19.77
CA THR A 779 6.13 -7.04 -20.30
C THR A 779 6.13 -7.03 -21.82
N VAL A 780 6.81 -7.96 -22.48
CA VAL A 780 6.82 -8.07 -23.95
C VAL A 780 5.41 -8.35 -24.48
N HIS A 781 4.66 -9.24 -23.83
CA HIS A 781 3.29 -9.54 -24.22
C HIS A 781 2.38 -8.31 -24.06
N LEU A 782 2.47 -7.61 -22.92
CA LEU A 782 1.75 -6.35 -22.70
C LEU A 782 2.12 -5.31 -23.75
N PHE A 783 3.41 -5.19 -24.09
CA PHE A 783 3.90 -4.25 -25.07
C PHE A 783 3.39 -4.55 -26.49
N ALA A 784 3.19 -5.83 -26.82
CA ALA A 784 2.60 -6.26 -28.09
C ALA A 784 1.14 -5.87 -28.21
N VAL A 785 0.36 -6.06 -27.15
CA VAL A 785 -1.10 -5.83 -27.19
C VAL A 785 -1.54 -4.44 -26.75
N ALA A 786 -0.65 -3.65 -26.13
CA ALA A 786 -0.94 -2.28 -25.66
C ALA A 786 -1.56 -1.33 -26.70
N PRO A 787 -1.21 -1.35 -28.01
CA PRO A 787 -1.84 -0.47 -28.99
C PRO A 787 -3.19 -0.98 -29.51
N LEU A 788 -3.60 -2.19 -29.13
CA LEU A 788 -4.80 -2.79 -29.69
C LEU A 788 -6.06 -2.23 -29.02
N PRO A 789 -7.09 -1.86 -29.81
CA PRO A 789 -8.28 -1.16 -29.30
C PRO A 789 -9.16 -2.05 -28.41
N SER A 790 -9.11 -3.37 -28.57
CA SER A 790 -9.87 -4.32 -27.77
C SER A 790 -9.11 -5.63 -27.59
N ILE A 791 -8.93 -6.07 -26.33
CA ILE A 791 -8.37 -7.38 -26.00
C ILE A 791 -9.15 -8.05 -24.88
N SER A 792 -9.31 -9.37 -25.01
CA SER A 792 -9.83 -10.19 -23.91
C SER A 792 -8.72 -10.41 -22.89
N TRP A 793 -8.78 -9.70 -21.76
CA TRP A 793 -7.82 -9.85 -20.67
C TRP A 793 -7.74 -11.28 -20.08
N PRO A 794 -8.85 -12.03 -19.97
CA PRO A 794 -8.78 -13.45 -19.60
C PRO A 794 -8.02 -14.29 -20.63
N ALA A 795 -8.26 -14.09 -21.92
CA ALA A 795 -7.54 -14.80 -22.98
C ALA A 795 -6.05 -14.42 -22.96
N PHE A 796 -5.73 -13.12 -22.84
CA PHE A 796 -4.37 -12.63 -22.69
C PHE A 796 -3.66 -13.30 -21.50
N ALA A 797 -4.30 -13.36 -20.33
CA ALA A 797 -3.73 -13.99 -19.15
C ALA A 797 -3.46 -15.49 -19.36
N ILE A 798 -4.42 -16.20 -19.97
CA ILE A 798 -4.28 -17.64 -20.27
C ILE A 798 -3.13 -17.88 -21.26
N GLN A 799 -3.07 -17.12 -22.35
CA GLN A 799 -2.03 -17.29 -23.38
C GLN A 799 -0.65 -16.88 -22.86
N THR A 800 -0.57 -15.84 -22.03
CA THR A 800 0.67 -15.45 -21.34
C THR A 800 1.14 -16.55 -20.39
N LEU A 801 0.24 -17.15 -19.62
CA LEU A 801 0.58 -18.28 -18.73
C LEU A 801 1.05 -19.50 -19.54
N ARG A 802 0.41 -19.80 -20.67
CA ARG A 802 0.85 -20.88 -21.59
C ARG A 802 2.25 -20.62 -22.15
N ALA A 803 2.63 -19.38 -22.46
CA ALA A 803 4.00 -19.06 -22.85
C ALA A 803 5.00 -19.17 -21.69
N LEU A 804 4.60 -18.74 -20.48
CA LEU A 804 5.49 -18.68 -19.32
C LEU A 804 5.93 -20.04 -18.82
N VAL A 805 5.05 -21.05 -18.83
CA VAL A 805 5.36 -22.39 -18.31
C VAL A 805 6.56 -23.04 -19.03
N PRO A 806 6.54 -23.24 -20.36
CA PRO A 806 7.67 -23.82 -21.07
C PRO A 806 8.91 -22.90 -21.06
N ALA A 807 8.73 -21.59 -21.05
CA ALA A 807 9.85 -20.64 -20.95
C ALA A 807 10.62 -20.76 -19.62
N MET A 808 9.89 -20.93 -18.50
CA MET A 808 10.51 -21.18 -17.20
C MET A 808 11.24 -22.51 -17.17
N LEU A 809 10.68 -23.56 -17.78
CA LEU A 809 11.32 -24.88 -17.88
C LEU A 809 12.62 -24.82 -18.69
N VAL A 810 12.62 -24.16 -19.85
CA VAL A 810 13.85 -23.94 -20.64
C VAL A 810 14.88 -23.11 -19.86
N ASN A 811 14.45 -22.12 -19.08
CA ASN A 811 15.38 -21.35 -18.23
C ASN A 811 16.00 -22.22 -17.11
N VAL A 812 15.22 -23.12 -16.50
CA VAL A 812 15.75 -24.10 -15.53
C VAL A 812 16.73 -25.05 -16.20
N TYR A 813 16.44 -25.52 -17.41
CA TYR A 813 17.36 -26.34 -18.20
C TYR A 813 18.72 -25.63 -18.43
N ILE A 814 18.70 -24.40 -18.94
CA ILE A 814 19.92 -23.63 -19.25
C ILE A 814 20.73 -23.32 -17.98
N THR A 815 20.08 -22.81 -16.94
CA THR A 815 20.77 -22.45 -15.69
C THR A 815 21.23 -23.68 -14.90
N GLY A 816 20.52 -24.80 -15.02
CA GLY A 816 20.90 -26.08 -14.45
C GLY A 816 22.10 -26.69 -15.17
N LEU A 817 22.12 -26.69 -16.50
CA LEU A 817 23.30 -27.08 -17.29
C LEU A 817 24.52 -26.27 -16.90
N ASN A 818 24.38 -24.95 -16.79
CA ASN A 818 25.50 -24.10 -16.39
C ASN A 818 26.06 -24.49 -15.01
N GLN A 819 25.19 -24.82 -14.05
CA GLN A 819 25.61 -25.27 -12.71
C GLN A 819 26.29 -26.63 -12.71
N ILE A 820 25.83 -27.58 -13.52
CA ILE A 820 26.40 -28.93 -13.61
C ILE A 820 27.83 -28.89 -14.20
N TYR A 821 28.08 -28.03 -15.19
CA TYR A 821 29.40 -27.95 -15.83
C TYR A 821 30.39 -27.00 -15.14
N ASP A 822 29.94 -26.18 -14.19
CA ASP A 822 30.78 -25.24 -13.44
C ASP A 822 30.97 -25.65 -11.98
N VAL A 823 30.69 -26.90 -11.59
CA VAL A 823 30.75 -27.34 -10.18
C VAL A 823 32.08 -27.02 -9.51
N GLU A 824 33.20 -27.27 -10.17
CA GLU A 824 34.54 -27.01 -9.62
C GLU A 824 34.79 -25.51 -9.37
N ILE A 825 34.37 -24.66 -10.31
CA ILE A 825 34.50 -23.20 -10.23
C ILE A 825 33.55 -22.64 -9.19
N ASP A 826 32.31 -23.13 -9.15
CA ASP A 826 31.30 -22.68 -8.20
C ASP A 826 31.58 -23.21 -6.78
N ARG A 827 32.35 -24.29 -6.58
CA ARG A 827 32.83 -24.69 -5.25
C ARG A 827 33.71 -23.62 -4.61
N GLN A 828 34.52 -22.92 -5.40
CA GLN A 828 35.36 -21.83 -4.90
C GLN A 828 34.57 -20.52 -4.77
N ASN A 829 33.86 -20.13 -5.83
CA ASN A 829 33.24 -18.81 -5.92
C ASN A 829 31.83 -18.72 -5.29
N LYS A 830 31.10 -19.84 -5.24
CA LYS A 830 29.68 -19.89 -4.85
C LYS A 830 29.35 -21.19 -4.07
N PRO A 831 30.06 -21.48 -2.96
CA PRO A 831 29.98 -22.77 -2.26
C PRO A 831 28.58 -23.11 -1.73
N TYR A 832 27.73 -22.10 -1.52
CA TYR A 832 26.36 -22.26 -1.01
C TYR A 832 25.36 -22.88 -2.01
N LEU A 833 25.73 -23.01 -3.29
CA LEU A 833 24.83 -23.50 -4.34
C LEU A 833 24.50 -24.99 -4.19
N PRO A 834 23.34 -25.46 -4.68
CA PRO A 834 22.84 -26.81 -4.40
C PRO A 834 23.82 -27.95 -4.74
N ILE A 835 24.50 -27.88 -5.89
CA ILE A 835 25.47 -28.92 -6.29
C ILE A 835 26.80 -28.77 -5.53
N PRO A 836 27.48 -27.59 -5.52
CA PRO A 836 28.70 -27.40 -4.73
C PRO A 836 28.58 -27.71 -3.25
N SER A 837 27.47 -27.34 -2.61
CA SER A 837 27.19 -27.59 -1.19
C SER A 837 26.80 -29.04 -0.86
N GLY A 838 26.69 -29.92 -1.87
CA GLY A 838 26.26 -31.31 -1.69
C GLY A 838 24.77 -31.49 -1.37
N ARG A 839 23.97 -30.41 -1.37
CA ARG A 839 22.52 -30.49 -1.12
C ARG A 839 21.75 -31.17 -2.26
N LEU A 840 22.30 -31.15 -3.49
CA LEU A 840 21.75 -31.79 -4.67
C LEU A 840 22.83 -32.63 -5.35
N SER A 841 22.56 -33.93 -5.54
CA SER A 841 23.48 -34.81 -6.27
C SER A 841 23.53 -34.46 -7.77
N ASN A 842 24.65 -34.75 -8.43
CA ASN A 842 24.77 -34.57 -9.88
C ASN A 842 23.69 -35.34 -10.67
N GLY A 843 23.37 -36.57 -10.26
CA GLY A 843 22.31 -37.36 -10.90
C GLY A 843 20.93 -36.70 -10.76
N SER A 844 20.58 -36.21 -9.57
CA SER A 844 19.32 -35.48 -9.35
C SER A 844 19.27 -34.15 -10.12
N ALA A 845 20.40 -33.45 -10.24
CA ALA A 845 20.49 -32.24 -11.04
C ALA A 845 20.23 -32.53 -12.53
N TRP A 846 20.84 -33.59 -13.08
CA TRP A 846 20.59 -34.05 -14.45
C TRP A 846 19.13 -34.43 -14.70
N LEU A 847 18.48 -35.11 -13.74
CA LEU A 847 17.04 -35.42 -13.84
C LEU A 847 16.18 -34.15 -13.92
N ILE A 848 16.49 -33.12 -13.13
CA ILE A 848 15.77 -31.83 -13.19
C ILE A 848 16.02 -31.13 -14.52
N VAL A 849 17.27 -31.11 -15.00
CA VAL A 849 17.65 -30.48 -16.26
C VAL A 849 16.96 -31.14 -17.45
N LEU A 850 17.09 -32.46 -17.60
CA LEU A 850 16.47 -33.21 -18.69
C LEU A 850 14.95 -33.19 -18.58
N GLY A 851 14.40 -33.35 -17.37
CA GLY A 851 12.96 -33.26 -17.13
C GLY A 851 12.39 -31.88 -17.47
N SER A 852 13.16 -30.80 -17.29
CA SER A 852 12.73 -29.46 -17.69
C SER A 852 12.77 -29.27 -19.21
N LEU A 853 13.78 -29.82 -19.91
CA LEU A 853 13.84 -29.77 -21.38
C LEU A 853 12.67 -30.53 -22.01
N PHE A 854 12.50 -31.81 -21.67
CA PHE A 854 11.42 -32.63 -22.21
C PHE A 854 10.05 -32.17 -21.73
N GLY A 855 9.95 -31.66 -20.49
CA GLY A 855 8.73 -31.07 -19.98
C GLY A 855 8.31 -29.81 -20.73
N ALA A 856 9.25 -28.96 -21.12
CA ALA A 856 8.96 -27.78 -21.93
C ALA A 856 8.39 -28.17 -23.30
N GLU A 857 8.99 -29.17 -23.96
CA GLU A 857 8.52 -29.66 -25.24
C GLU A 857 7.15 -30.33 -25.13
N ALA A 858 7.01 -31.28 -24.19
CA ALA A 858 5.76 -32.00 -23.98
C ALA A 858 4.59 -31.06 -23.67
N VAL A 859 4.80 -30.03 -22.84
CA VAL A 859 3.78 -29.02 -22.55
C VAL A 859 3.45 -28.21 -23.80
N THR A 860 4.45 -27.79 -24.57
CA THR A 860 4.23 -26.98 -25.78
C THR A 860 3.50 -27.76 -26.86
N CYS A 861 3.76 -29.08 -27.01
CA CYS A 861 3.02 -29.96 -27.92
C CYS A 861 1.53 -30.11 -27.58
N THR A 862 1.11 -29.82 -26.34
CA THR A 862 -0.32 -29.85 -25.96
C THR A 862 -1.10 -28.59 -26.38
N TYR A 863 -0.43 -27.57 -26.90
CA TYR A 863 -1.07 -26.31 -27.26
C TYR A 863 -1.61 -26.38 -28.69
N GLU A 864 -2.93 -26.36 -28.85
CA GLU A 864 -3.62 -26.34 -30.16
C GLU A 864 -3.78 -24.91 -30.74
N THR A 865 -3.05 -23.92 -30.20
CA THR A 865 -3.27 -22.50 -30.52
C THR A 865 -2.49 -22.04 -31.76
N ALA A 866 -3.08 -21.14 -32.55
CA ALA A 866 -2.36 -20.41 -33.59
C ALA A 866 -1.15 -19.67 -32.98
N GLY A 867 0.04 -19.82 -33.58
CA GLY A 867 1.28 -19.18 -33.11
C GLY A 867 2.22 -20.05 -32.28
N VAL A 868 1.92 -21.34 -32.06
CA VAL A 868 2.82 -22.26 -31.34
C VAL A 868 4.22 -22.32 -31.96
N MET A 869 4.35 -22.20 -33.28
CA MET A 869 5.68 -22.12 -33.92
C MET A 869 6.48 -20.87 -33.49
N ALA A 870 5.82 -19.73 -33.29
CA ALA A 870 6.45 -18.50 -32.78
C ALA A 870 6.87 -18.62 -31.30
N LEU A 871 6.27 -19.57 -30.56
CA LEU A 871 6.69 -19.93 -29.21
C LEU A 871 7.78 -21.03 -29.19
N GLN A 872 7.68 -22.05 -30.05
CA GLN A 872 8.64 -23.16 -30.11
C GLN A 872 10.02 -22.71 -30.59
N PHE A 873 10.08 -21.89 -31.63
CA PHE A 873 11.35 -21.40 -32.17
C PHE A 873 12.25 -20.76 -31.09
N PRO A 874 11.81 -19.76 -30.31
CA PRO A 874 12.66 -19.16 -29.30
C PRO A 874 13.00 -20.10 -28.15
N LEU A 875 12.14 -21.06 -27.81
CA LEU A 875 12.42 -22.06 -26.78
C LEU A 875 13.54 -23.02 -27.22
N ILE A 876 13.44 -23.56 -28.43
CA ILE A 876 14.43 -24.47 -29.02
C ILE A 876 15.76 -23.73 -29.23
N ALA A 877 15.73 -22.54 -29.83
CA ALA A 877 16.93 -21.73 -30.05
C ALA A 877 17.63 -21.39 -28.73
N SER A 878 16.87 -21.05 -27.68
CA SER A 878 17.43 -20.80 -26.35
C SER A 878 18.05 -22.05 -25.73
N ALA A 879 17.42 -23.23 -25.89
CA ALA A 879 17.95 -24.48 -25.40
C ALA A 879 19.26 -24.88 -26.12
N ILE A 880 19.30 -24.77 -27.46
CA ILE A 880 20.50 -25.06 -28.27
C ILE A 880 21.64 -24.12 -27.88
N LEU A 881 21.40 -22.80 -27.86
CA LEU A 881 22.43 -21.82 -27.52
C LEU A 881 22.86 -21.93 -26.05
N GLY A 882 21.94 -22.18 -25.12
CA GLY A 882 22.27 -22.41 -23.72
C GLY A 882 23.11 -23.68 -23.48
N THR A 883 22.91 -24.70 -24.31
CA THR A 883 23.74 -25.92 -24.34
C THR A 883 25.13 -25.61 -24.86
N ALA A 884 25.25 -25.01 -26.05
CA ALA A 884 26.53 -24.62 -26.62
C ALA A 884 27.32 -23.68 -25.69
N TYR A 885 26.61 -22.79 -24.97
CA TYR A 885 27.19 -21.88 -23.98
C TYR A 885 27.88 -22.62 -22.82
N SER A 886 27.32 -23.73 -22.35
CA SER A 886 27.75 -24.41 -21.12
C SER A 886 28.56 -25.69 -21.34
N VAL A 887 28.30 -26.42 -22.41
CA VAL A 887 28.71 -27.82 -22.60
C VAL A 887 29.89 -27.95 -23.59
N PRO A 888 30.90 -28.79 -23.33
CA PRO A 888 31.97 -29.12 -24.30
C PRO A 888 31.44 -29.81 -25.57
N PRO A 889 32.10 -29.67 -26.74
CA PRO A 889 33.36 -28.97 -26.97
C PRO A 889 33.21 -27.45 -27.07
N PHE A 890 32.02 -26.92 -27.32
CA PHE A 890 31.81 -25.48 -27.60
C PHE A 890 32.10 -24.59 -26.40
N ARG A 891 31.42 -24.84 -25.27
CA ARG A 891 31.50 -24.09 -24.01
C ARG A 891 31.75 -22.58 -24.23
N LEU A 892 30.87 -21.94 -25.02
CA LEU A 892 31.07 -20.59 -25.58
C LEU A 892 31.39 -19.53 -24.52
N LYS A 893 30.93 -19.73 -23.29
CA LYS A 893 31.19 -18.85 -22.15
C LYS A 893 32.67 -18.64 -21.81
N ARG A 894 33.55 -19.51 -22.30
CA ARG A 894 35.02 -19.36 -22.17
C ARG A 894 35.57 -18.21 -23.03
N PHE A 895 34.87 -17.82 -24.07
CA PHE A 895 35.26 -16.74 -24.97
C PHE A 895 34.37 -15.52 -24.70
N PRO A 896 34.91 -14.42 -24.13
CA PRO A 896 34.10 -13.26 -23.73
C PRO A 896 33.18 -12.74 -24.84
N PHE A 897 33.68 -12.67 -26.08
CA PHE A 897 32.89 -12.24 -27.24
C PHE A 897 31.72 -13.19 -27.56
N LEU A 898 31.96 -14.50 -27.59
CA LEU A 898 30.90 -15.47 -27.89
C LEU A 898 29.90 -15.59 -26.74
N ALA A 899 30.35 -15.37 -25.49
CA ALA A 899 29.50 -15.29 -24.32
C ALA A 899 28.55 -14.08 -24.43
N ALA A 900 29.09 -12.91 -24.77
CA ALA A 900 28.35 -11.68 -25.03
C ALA A 900 27.30 -11.87 -26.14
N LEU A 901 27.75 -12.39 -27.28
CA LEU A 901 26.91 -12.62 -28.45
C LEU A 901 25.76 -13.59 -28.12
N SER A 902 26.02 -14.67 -27.39
CA SER A 902 24.99 -15.63 -26.97
C SER A 902 23.90 -14.96 -26.10
N ILE A 903 24.29 -14.06 -25.19
CA ILE A 903 23.35 -13.33 -24.34
C ILE A 903 22.52 -12.36 -25.19
N ILE A 904 23.16 -11.58 -26.07
CA ILE A 904 22.49 -10.60 -26.95
C ILE A 904 21.49 -11.30 -27.89
N VAL A 905 21.90 -12.39 -28.54
CA VAL A 905 21.03 -13.13 -29.46
C VAL A 905 19.82 -13.70 -28.74
N VAL A 906 20.03 -14.40 -27.61
CA VAL A 906 18.93 -15.05 -26.89
C VAL A 906 18.03 -14.04 -26.16
N ARG A 907 18.62 -13.20 -25.30
CA ARG A 907 17.87 -12.28 -24.42
C ARG A 907 17.52 -10.96 -25.09
N GLY A 908 18.24 -10.55 -26.13
CA GLY A 908 17.96 -9.36 -26.91
C GLY A 908 16.99 -9.63 -28.05
N VAL A 909 17.24 -10.64 -28.88
CA VAL A 909 16.50 -10.81 -30.14
C VAL A 909 15.48 -11.94 -30.07
N VAL A 910 15.94 -13.18 -29.87
CA VAL A 910 15.14 -14.41 -30.04
C VAL A 910 13.94 -14.44 -29.09
N VAL A 911 14.15 -14.23 -27.78
CA VAL A 911 13.06 -14.26 -26.80
C VAL A 911 12.11 -13.07 -27.00
N ASN A 912 12.62 -11.86 -27.24
CA ASN A 912 11.71 -10.71 -27.36
C ASN A 912 10.85 -10.80 -28.61
N MET A 913 11.41 -11.12 -29.77
CA MET A 913 10.64 -11.23 -31.00
C MET A 913 9.68 -12.42 -30.97
N GLY A 914 10.15 -13.61 -30.58
CA GLY A 914 9.31 -14.81 -30.59
C GLY A 914 8.09 -14.69 -29.67
N PHE A 915 8.30 -14.23 -28.43
CA PHE A 915 7.21 -14.05 -27.47
C PHE A 915 6.31 -12.85 -27.84
N TYR A 916 6.83 -11.81 -28.50
CA TYR A 916 6.03 -10.70 -29.02
C TYR A 916 5.05 -11.17 -30.11
N TYR A 917 5.51 -11.97 -31.07
CA TYR A 917 4.66 -12.47 -32.14
C TYR A 917 3.71 -13.58 -31.67
N TYR A 918 4.17 -14.46 -30.75
CA TYR A 918 3.31 -15.49 -30.18
C TYR A 918 2.00 -14.93 -29.63
N ILE A 919 2.05 -13.87 -28.80
CA ILE A 919 0.82 -13.36 -28.17
C ILE A 919 -0.14 -12.76 -29.20
N GLY A 920 0.39 -12.17 -30.29
CA GLY A 920 -0.42 -11.69 -31.40
C GLY A 920 -1.16 -12.83 -32.11
N HIS A 921 -0.46 -13.91 -32.44
CA HIS A 921 -1.07 -15.09 -33.06
C HIS A 921 -2.04 -15.82 -32.10
N ALA A 922 -1.67 -15.99 -30.84
CA ALA A 922 -2.46 -16.71 -29.84
C ALA A 922 -3.78 -16.01 -29.47
N LEU A 923 -3.87 -14.70 -29.75
CA LEU A 923 -5.08 -13.89 -29.58
C LEU A 923 -5.81 -13.61 -30.90
N GLY A 924 -5.33 -14.13 -32.03
CA GLY A 924 -5.95 -13.91 -33.35
C GLY A 924 -5.76 -12.49 -33.92
N VAL A 925 -4.78 -11.74 -33.42
CA VAL A 925 -4.50 -10.33 -33.77
C VAL A 925 -3.11 -10.14 -34.37
N ALA A 926 -2.52 -11.20 -34.94
CA ALA A 926 -1.15 -11.17 -35.48
C ALA A 926 -0.93 -10.09 -36.55
N GLY A 927 -1.93 -9.80 -37.39
CA GLY A 927 -1.86 -8.72 -38.38
C GLY A 927 -1.93 -7.30 -37.80
N GLN A 928 -2.23 -7.17 -36.50
CA GLN A 928 -2.38 -5.87 -35.82
C GLN A 928 -1.19 -5.54 -34.90
N VAL A 929 -0.32 -6.51 -34.59
CA VAL A 929 0.87 -6.26 -33.76
C VAL A 929 2.00 -5.65 -34.61
N SER A 930 2.68 -4.64 -34.06
CA SER A 930 3.62 -3.82 -34.82
C SER A 930 5.02 -4.44 -34.90
N THR A 931 5.49 -4.72 -36.12
CA THR A 931 6.88 -5.15 -36.37
C THR A 931 7.91 -4.13 -35.90
N PHE A 932 7.62 -2.84 -36.07
CA PHE A 932 8.50 -1.77 -35.57
C PHE A 932 8.67 -1.83 -34.05
N ARG A 933 7.58 -2.05 -33.30
CA ARG A 933 7.63 -2.21 -31.84
C ARG A 933 8.40 -3.46 -31.42
N SER A 934 8.21 -4.58 -32.14
CA SER A 934 8.99 -5.80 -31.92
C SER A 934 10.50 -5.55 -32.09
N ALA A 935 10.89 -4.88 -33.18
CA ALA A 935 12.28 -4.51 -33.46
C ALA A 935 12.85 -3.55 -32.40
N MET A 936 12.07 -2.56 -31.95
CA MET A 936 12.47 -1.64 -30.90
C MET A 936 12.71 -2.36 -29.56
N ALA A 937 11.81 -3.27 -29.18
CA ALA A 937 11.99 -4.10 -27.99
C ALA A 937 13.27 -4.94 -28.09
N ALA A 938 13.52 -5.56 -29.25
CA ALA A 938 14.71 -6.35 -29.49
C ALA A 938 16.01 -5.52 -29.41
N ALA A 939 16.02 -4.33 -30.03
CA ALA A 939 17.17 -3.42 -30.01
C ALA A 939 17.49 -2.92 -28.59
N PHE A 940 16.47 -2.56 -27.82
CA PHE A 940 16.65 -2.12 -26.43
C PHE A 940 17.29 -3.21 -25.56
N PHE A 941 16.77 -4.43 -25.61
CA PHE A 941 17.31 -5.54 -24.83
C PHE A 941 18.65 -6.04 -25.35
N ALA A 942 18.93 -5.90 -26.65
CA ALA A 942 20.24 -6.18 -27.23
C ALA A 942 21.31 -5.20 -26.70
N ALA A 943 21.00 -3.91 -26.64
CA ALA A 943 21.88 -2.90 -26.05
C ALA A 943 22.12 -3.16 -24.55
N PHE A 944 21.08 -3.53 -23.80
CA PHE A 944 21.22 -3.93 -22.41
C PHE A 944 22.07 -5.21 -22.24
N GLY A 945 21.87 -6.20 -23.12
CA GLY A 945 22.69 -7.42 -23.16
C GLY A 945 24.16 -7.13 -23.44
N LEU A 946 24.45 -6.15 -24.30
CA LEU A 946 25.81 -5.67 -24.56
C LEU A 946 26.44 -5.03 -23.32
N VAL A 947 25.69 -4.21 -22.58
CA VAL A 947 26.18 -3.63 -21.32
C VAL A 947 26.51 -4.71 -20.29
N ILE A 948 25.65 -5.72 -20.11
CA ILE A 948 25.94 -6.85 -19.21
C ILE A 948 27.20 -7.60 -19.65
N ALA A 949 27.38 -7.75 -20.95
CA ALA A 949 28.55 -8.42 -21.50
C ALA A 949 29.85 -7.61 -21.31
N LEU A 950 29.80 -6.28 -21.42
CA LEU A 950 30.96 -5.40 -21.20
C LEU A 950 31.34 -5.26 -19.72
N MET A 951 30.37 -5.46 -18.81
CA MET A 951 30.56 -5.37 -17.36
C MET A 951 31.01 -6.69 -16.72
N LYS A 952 31.01 -7.80 -17.48
CA LYS A 952 31.46 -9.12 -17.06
C LYS A 952 32.83 -9.42 -17.63
#